data_AF-A0A1B2M1Y9-F1
#
_entry.id   AF-A0A1B2M1Y9-F1
#
_cell.length_a   1.000
_cell.length_b   1.000
_cell.length_c   1.000
_cell.angle_alpha   90.00
_cell.angle_beta   90.00
_cell.angle_gamma   90.00
#
_symmetry.space_group_name_H-M   'P 1'
#
loop_
_entity.id
_entity.type
_entity.pdbx_description
1 polymer ?
#
loop_
_entity_poly.entity_id
_entity_poly.type
_entity_poly.pdbx_seq_one_letter_code
_entity_poly.pdbx_strand_id
1 'polypeptide(L)'
;MLVSSRKIAQSASLKGLLNDRCDLWTNNYLLRKKRLKQHREIAGWGRKASFFRAQRYAAQYGLDCICLEDGFIRSLGLGKAGYPALSLVMDRRGIYFDALQTSDLEQLIAQMQQHDAPRALSAIATIKSYGITKYNQKFEAFHAALFAGQKNILVVDQTFGDQSIHYAGARPATFQYMLQQALQDHPDAVIWVKTHPDVLAGRAQGHFQAQDLQHPRIQTLTANYNPFALLQAMDEVYVVSSQLGFEALLCEKTVHCFGVPWYAAWGLTDDQHAPLHILKGRRQQARSLAQLFDCAYLQYARYVSPITGQPCTLEQILAILIPNIQAQTTLPSALQAYGFSRWKREFIRAYLAFPQTQVRFHCFLKPKKTQQIVAWGKKAKALKAQGYSKVCTVEDGFIRSLGLGAALIRPYALVFDELGIYYDATQPSSLEQQLNQAQLDAAQLQRARALIATIKQTGISKYNVGQNKSLLRPATSQRVLLVIGQVDDDLSVQLGGVDIKTNLSLLQQVRQDHPDAYIIYKPHPDVHAGLRKGQLSDNIVLQYANCIELFASIIDCFKICDEIHTISSLTGFEALLRGVTVCCYGLPFYAGWGLTHDRHVCQRRQRQLSLEELVYITLIDYSVYNLPVADHMCIPRVGVEQVIDYLQQERLNPIARKKSWLAKLFTTMRRLRIGKLN
;
A
#
# COMPACT_ATOMS: atom_id res chain seq x y z
N MET A 1 -8.58 21.66 -19.38
CA MET A 1 -8.76 22.67 -18.32
C MET A 1 -7.53 23.56 -18.18
N LEU A 2 -7.70 24.87 -17.97
CA LEU A 2 -6.61 25.77 -17.56
C LEU A 2 -6.43 25.76 -16.03
N VAL A 3 -5.24 26.07 -15.53
CA VAL A 3 -4.98 26.21 -14.09
C VAL A 3 -4.21 27.49 -13.77
N SER A 4 -4.52 28.13 -12.65
CA SER A 4 -4.00 29.46 -12.31
C SER A 4 -2.62 29.46 -11.61
N SER A 5 -2.07 28.28 -11.30
CA SER A 5 -0.75 28.14 -10.65
C SER A 5 0.02 26.90 -11.10
N ARG A 6 1.36 26.99 -11.06
CA ARG A 6 2.27 25.87 -11.40
C ARG A 6 2.09 24.67 -10.47
N LYS A 7 1.85 24.91 -9.18
CA LYS A 7 1.62 23.85 -8.19
C LYS A 7 0.39 23.00 -8.55
N ILE A 8 -0.70 23.65 -8.98
CA ILE A 8 -1.90 22.95 -9.45
C ILE A 8 -1.59 22.16 -10.73
N ALA A 9 -0.88 22.76 -11.69
CA ALA A 9 -0.49 22.10 -12.94
C ALA A 9 0.41 20.86 -12.73
N GLN A 10 1.14 20.80 -11.63
CA GLN A 10 2.02 19.69 -11.26
C GLN A 10 1.32 18.62 -10.41
N SER A 11 0.05 18.81 -10.04
CA SER A 11 -0.70 17.83 -9.25
C SER A 11 -0.93 16.55 -10.06
N ALA A 12 -0.33 15.44 -9.62
CA ALA A 12 -0.48 14.13 -10.26
C ALA A 12 -1.96 13.68 -10.29
N SER A 13 -2.71 13.93 -9.21
CA SER A 13 -4.14 13.58 -9.18
C SER A 13 -4.99 14.46 -10.08
N LEU A 14 -4.68 15.75 -10.23
CA LEU A 14 -5.42 16.55 -11.20
C LEU A 14 -5.16 16.07 -12.64
N LYS A 15 -3.91 15.71 -12.93
CA LYS A 15 -3.54 15.12 -14.23
C LYS A 15 -4.28 13.80 -14.46
N GLY A 16 -4.34 12.93 -13.46
CA GLY A 16 -5.06 11.66 -13.54
C GLY A 16 -6.56 11.83 -13.77
N LEU A 17 -7.20 12.77 -13.06
CA LEU A 17 -8.63 13.08 -13.26
C LEU A 17 -8.95 13.66 -14.65
N LEU A 18 -7.98 14.36 -15.26
CA LEU A 18 -8.17 15.04 -16.55
C LEU A 18 -7.52 14.33 -17.75
N ASN A 19 -6.86 13.19 -17.53
CA ASN A 19 -6.02 12.51 -18.53
C ASN A 19 -4.98 13.46 -19.16
N ASP A 20 -4.19 14.13 -18.31
CA ASP A 20 -3.16 15.12 -18.67
C ASP A 20 -3.65 16.35 -19.48
N ARG A 21 -4.97 16.53 -19.65
CA ARG A 21 -5.55 17.68 -20.35
C ARG A 21 -5.62 18.93 -19.46
N CYS A 22 -4.51 19.29 -18.82
CA CYS A 22 -4.38 20.50 -18.02
C CYS A 22 -3.22 21.39 -18.46
N ASP A 23 -3.48 22.68 -18.60
CA ASP A 23 -2.50 23.67 -19.05
C ASP A 23 -2.39 24.83 -18.06
N LEU A 24 -1.17 25.32 -17.82
CA LEU A 24 -0.99 26.53 -17.01
C LEU A 24 -1.57 27.76 -17.74
N TRP A 25 -2.24 28.64 -17.03
CA TRP A 25 -2.61 29.94 -17.58
C TRP A 25 -1.36 30.77 -17.98
N THR A 26 -1.49 31.64 -19.00
CA THR A 26 -0.37 32.47 -19.50
C THR A 26 -0.83 33.85 -19.96
N ASN A 27 0.05 34.84 -19.75
CA ASN A 27 -0.09 36.21 -20.28
C ASN A 27 0.44 36.36 -21.71
N ASN A 28 1.19 35.38 -22.23
CA ASN A 28 1.68 35.44 -23.60
C ASN A 28 0.51 35.39 -24.60
N TYR A 29 0.36 36.42 -25.43
CA TYR A 29 -0.81 36.62 -26.29
C TYR A 29 -1.10 35.43 -27.24
N LEU A 30 -0.09 34.94 -27.95
CA LEU A 30 -0.24 33.86 -28.93
C LEU A 30 -0.62 32.54 -28.24
N LEU A 31 0.09 32.19 -27.17
CA LEU A 31 -0.20 30.98 -26.39
C LEU A 31 -1.57 31.07 -25.70
N ARG A 32 -1.95 32.25 -25.21
CA ARG A 32 -3.25 32.50 -24.60
C ARG A 32 -4.37 32.28 -25.61
N LYS A 33 -4.28 32.87 -26.81
CA LYS A 33 -5.27 32.69 -27.88
C LYS A 33 -5.42 31.23 -28.29
N LYS A 34 -4.31 30.48 -28.37
CA LYS A 34 -4.33 29.03 -28.62
C LYS A 34 -5.04 28.27 -27.49
N ARG A 35 -4.67 28.54 -26.23
CA ARG A 35 -5.23 27.85 -25.06
C ARG A 35 -6.71 28.12 -24.84
N LEU A 36 -7.18 29.35 -25.06
CA LEU A 36 -8.60 29.72 -24.97
C LEU A 36 -9.48 29.01 -26.02
N LYS A 37 -8.89 28.58 -27.16
CA LYS A 37 -9.59 27.73 -28.13
C LYS A 37 -9.69 26.26 -27.68
N GLN A 38 -8.76 25.80 -26.86
CA GLN A 38 -8.64 24.40 -26.45
C GLN A 38 -9.34 24.09 -25.12
N HIS A 39 -9.52 25.11 -24.28
CA HIS A 39 -10.03 24.94 -22.92
C HIS A 39 -11.17 25.92 -22.65
N ARG A 40 -12.28 25.42 -22.10
CA ARG A 40 -13.45 26.21 -21.70
C ARG A 40 -13.54 26.48 -20.20
N GLU A 41 -12.61 25.93 -19.42
CA GLU A 41 -12.64 25.95 -17.96
C GLU A 41 -11.27 26.41 -17.42
N ILE A 42 -11.27 27.12 -16.29
CA ILE A 42 -10.07 27.43 -15.51
C ILE A 42 -10.25 27.11 -14.03
N ALA A 43 -9.24 26.49 -13.42
CA ALA A 43 -9.26 26.10 -12.03
C ALA A 43 -8.26 26.88 -11.16
N GLY A 44 -8.67 27.15 -9.92
CA GLY A 44 -7.81 27.61 -8.83
C GLY A 44 -8.05 26.81 -7.56
N TRP A 45 -7.39 27.17 -6.45
CA TRP A 45 -7.40 26.35 -5.23
C TRP A 45 -8.07 27.06 -4.05
N GLY A 46 -9.08 26.42 -3.46
CA GLY A 46 -9.83 26.91 -2.30
C GLY A 46 -10.28 28.35 -2.47
N ARG A 47 -10.14 29.16 -1.43
CA ARG A 47 -10.38 30.61 -1.49
C ARG A 47 -9.07 31.39 -1.48
N LYS A 48 -8.03 30.85 -2.13
CA LYS A 48 -6.67 31.45 -2.15
C LYS A 48 -6.52 32.40 -3.33
N ALA A 49 -5.41 33.14 -3.37
CA ALA A 49 -5.07 34.02 -4.48
C ALA A 49 -5.07 33.32 -5.86
N SER A 50 -4.79 32.01 -5.90
CA SER A 50 -4.91 31.20 -7.11
C SER A 50 -6.36 31.07 -7.59
N PHE A 51 -7.33 30.88 -6.70
CA PHE A 51 -8.75 30.87 -7.05
C PHE A 51 -9.23 32.23 -7.56
N PHE A 52 -8.97 33.31 -6.82
CA PHE A 52 -9.39 34.65 -7.27
C PHE A 52 -8.73 35.08 -8.59
N ARG A 53 -7.54 34.58 -8.90
CA ARG A 53 -6.93 34.74 -10.21
C ARG A 53 -7.68 33.95 -11.30
N ALA A 54 -8.02 32.69 -11.01
CA ALA A 54 -8.83 31.87 -11.92
C ALA A 54 -10.19 32.54 -12.18
N GLN A 55 -10.85 33.03 -11.14
CA GLN A 55 -12.15 33.69 -11.21
C GLN A 55 -12.11 34.97 -12.07
N ARG A 56 -11.13 35.86 -11.83
CA ARG A 56 -10.98 37.07 -12.67
C ARG A 56 -10.71 36.72 -14.14
N TYR A 57 -9.89 35.70 -14.37
CA TYR A 57 -9.60 35.25 -15.72
C TYR A 57 -10.82 34.60 -16.39
N ALA A 58 -11.59 33.81 -15.64
CA ALA A 58 -12.84 33.22 -16.10
C ALA A 58 -13.84 34.30 -16.54
N ALA A 59 -14.04 35.32 -15.70
CA ALA A 59 -14.91 36.46 -16.00
C ALA A 59 -14.44 37.25 -17.23
N GLN A 60 -13.12 37.48 -17.37
CA GLN A 60 -12.56 38.23 -18.49
C GLN A 60 -12.74 37.52 -19.84
N TYR A 61 -12.74 36.19 -19.87
CA TYR A 61 -12.70 35.41 -21.12
C TYR A 61 -13.89 34.47 -21.31
N GLY A 62 -14.92 34.57 -20.46
CA GLY A 62 -16.13 33.73 -20.55
C GLY A 62 -15.83 32.23 -20.38
N LEU A 63 -14.98 31.87 -19.41
CA LEU A 63 -14.69 30.48 -19.06
C LEU A 63 -15.46 30.08 -17.80
N ASP A 64 -15.68 28.78 -17.60
CA ASP A 64 -16.16 28.25 -16.33
C ASP A 64 -15.03 28.27 -15.28
N CYS A 65 -15.33 28.72 -14.07
CA CYS A 65 -14.36 28.75 -12.96
C CYS A 65 -14.57 27.54 -12.05
N ILE A 66 -13.50 26.81 -11.76
CA ILE A 66 -13.52 25.62 -10.89
C ILE A 66 -12.67 25.87 -9.65
N CYS A 67 -13.24 25.58 -8.48
CA CYS A 67 -12.55 25.57 -7.21
C CYS A 67 -12.07 24.17 -6.85
N LEU A 68 -10.75 24.01 -6.71
CA LEU A 68 -10.13 22.76 -6.30
C LEU A 68 -9.81 22.78 -4.80
N GLU A 69 -9.98 21.64 -4.14
CA GLU A 69 -9.38 21.37 -2.83
C GLU A 69 -8.96 19.90 -2.73
N ASP A 70 -8.24 19.57 -1.67
CA ASP A 70 -7.98 18.20 -1.26
C ASP A 70 -9.30 17.49 -0.92
N GLY A 71 -9.43 16.23 -1.34
CA GLY A 71 -10.55 15.40 -0.89
C GLY A 71 -10.46 15.00 0.58
N PHE A 72 -11.52 14.36 1.07
CA PHE A 72 -11.68 14.05 2.50
C PHE A 72 -10.77 12.92 2.98
N ILE A 73 -10.36 12.00 2.10
CA ILE A 73 -9.28 11.02 2.34
C ILE A 73 -8.16 11.33 1.36
N ARG A 74 -7.16 12.08 1.84
CA ARG A 74 -6.21 12.73 0.96
C ARG A 74 -5.00 11.87 0.68
N SER A 75 -4.32 11.32 1.68
CA SER A 75 -2.98 10.76 1.44
C SER A 75 -2.46 9.91 2.61
N LEU A 76 -1.33 9.21 2.38
CA LEU A 76 -0.63 8.46 3.43
C LEU A 76 0.11 9.37 4.42
N GLY A 77 0.47 10.60 4.03
CA GLY A 77 1.12 11.57 4.91
C GLY A 77 0.63 12.99 4.66
N LEU A 78 1.21 13.97 5.35
CA LEU A 78 0.80 15.38 5.25
C LEU A 78 1.20 16.00 3.89
N GLY A 79 0.33 16.84 3.34
CA GLY A 79 0.61 17.56 2.09
C GLY A 79 1.81 18.51 2.17
N LYS A 80 1.99 19.18 3.33
CA LYS A 80 3.17 20.02 3.60
C LYS A 80 4.48 19.22 3.68
N ALA A 81 4.40 17.91 3.96
CA ALA A 81 5.53 17.00 3.97
C ALA A 81 5.81 16.35 2.61
N GLY A 82 5.15 16.82 1.53
CA GLY A 82 5.40 16.37 0.16
C GLY A 82 4.54 15.19 -0.29
N TYR A 83 3.61 14.69 0.53
CA TYR A 83 2.73 13.59 0.14
C TYR A 83 1.65 14.08 -0.85
N PRO A 84 1.59 13.55 -2.07
CA PRO A 84 0.57 13.90 -3.05
C PRO A 84 -0.82 13.50 -2.58
N ALA A 85 -1.85 14.27 -2.98
CA ALA A 85 -3.23 13.90 -2.71
C ALA A 85 -3.65 12.77 -3.64
N LEU A 86 -4.30 11.72 -3.13
CA LEU A 86 -4.98 10.64 -3.85
C LEU A 86 -6.43 10.99 -4.20
N SER A 87 -6.95 12.07 -3.62
CA SER A 87 -8.29 12.57 -3.91
C SER A 87 -8.33 14.09 -3.96
N LEU A 88 -9.23 14.61 -4.79
CA LEU A 88 -9.50 16.04 -4.97
C LEU A 88 -11.00 16.27 -5.02
N VAL A 89 -11.43 17.47 -4.66
CA VAL A 89 -12.77 17.97 -4.95
C VAL A 89 -12.67 19.00 -6.07
N MET A 90 -13.69 19.04 -6.93
CA MET A 90 -13.76 19.94 -8.09
C MET A 90 -15.13 20.60 -8.11
N ASP A 91 -15.23 21.78 -7.49
CA ASP A 91 -16.49 22.50 -7.31
C ASP A 91 -16.65 23.60 -8.36
N ARG A 92 -17.77 23.60 -9.07
CA ARG A 92 -18.10 24.55 -10.14
C ARG A 92 -18.95 25.72 -9.66
N ARG A 93 -19.55 25.64 -8.46
CA ARG A 93 -20.47 26.65 -7.93
C ARG A 93 -19.84 27.48 -6.81
N GLY A 94 -19.13 26.81 -5.92
CA GLY A 94 -18.55 27.42 -4.74
C GLY A 94 -17.37 26.59 -4.24
N ILE A 95 -17.42 26.22 -2.96
CA ILE A 95 -16.55 25.19 -2.36
C ILE A 95 -17.21 24.70 -1.08
N TYR A 96 -17.08 23.41 -0.76
CA TYR A 96 -17.79 22.78 0.37
C TYR A 96 -17.70 23.52 1.72
N PHE A 97 -16.56 24.13 2.05
CA PHE A 97 -16.37 24.83 3.32
C PHE A 97 -16.93 26.26 3.33
N ASP A 98 -17.50 26.74 2.22
CA ASP A 98 -18.02 28.08 2.07
C ASP A 98 -19.53 28.12 2.18
N ALA A 99 -20.01 28.50 3.36
CA ALA A 99 -21.42 28.63 3.70
C ALA A 99 -22.02 30.00 3.28
N LEU A 100 -21.23 30.92 2.73
CA LEU A 100 -21.75 32.22 2.25
C LEU A 100 -22.43 32.11 0.89
N GLN A 101 -22.22 31.00 0.17
CA GLN A 101 -22.84 30.69 -1.10
C GLN A 101 -23.11 29.19 -1.24
N THR A 102 -23.78 28.78 -2.32
CA THR A 102 -24.01 27.37 -2.61
C THR A 102 -22.74 26.72 -3.17
N SER A 103 -22.49 25.49 -2.75
CA SER A 103 -21.45 24.61 -3.29
C SER A 103 -22.07 23.46 -4.07
N ASP A 104 -21.29 22.79 -4.91
CA ASP A 104 -21.74 21.56 -5.57
C ASP A 104 -22.10 20.49 -4.53
N LEU A 105 -21.36 20.41 -3.42
CA LEU A 105 -21.68 19.49 -2.33
C LEU A 105 -23.00 19.83 -1.64
N GLU A 106 -23.25 21.10 -1.32
CA GLU A 106 -24.52 21.54 -0.73
C GLU A 106 -25.69 21.19 -1.64
N GLN A 107 -25.54 21.37 -2.95
CA GLN A 107 -26.56 20.99 -3.92
C GLN A 107 -26.77 19.46 -3.99
N LEU A 108 -25.69 18.66 -3.99
CA LEU A 108 -25.80 17.20 -3.96
C LEU A 108 -26.58 16.73 -2.72
N ILE A 109 -26.28 17.30 -1.56
CA ILE A 109 -26.98 16.98 -0.31
C ILE A 109 -28.44 17.42 -0.37
N ALA A 110 -28.71 18.66 -0.82
CA ALA A 110 -30.05 19.22 -0.90
C ALA A 110 -30.95 18.43 -1.87
N GLN A 111 -30.41 17.91 -2.97
CA GLN A 111 -31.15 17.21 -4.02
C GLN A 111 -31.16 15.69 -3.85
N MET A 112 -30.54 15.16 -2.79
CA MET A 112 -30.43 13.72 -2.56
C MET A 112 -31.82 13.07 -2.38
N GLN A 113 -32.22 12.23 -3.34
CA GLN A 113 -33.44 11.43 -3.27
C GLN A 113 -33.16 9.93 -3.08
N GLN A 114 -32.20 9.40 -3.85
CA GLN A 114 -31.78 8.00 -3.79
C GLN A 114 -30.29 7.92 -3.48
N HIS A 115 -29.92 7.00 -2.57
CA HIS A 115 -28.52 6.72 -2.23
C HIS A 115 -28.34 5.24 -1.93
N ASP A 116 -27.13 4.73 -2.13
CA ASP A 116 -26.73 3.38 -1.76
C ASP A 116 -26.30 3.35 -0.29
N ALA A 117 -27.29 3.29 0.61
CA ALA A 117 -27.04 3.27 2.06
C ALA A 117 -26.13 2.10 2.48
N PRO A 118 -26.32 0.85 2.00
CA PRO A 118 -25.43 -0.26 2.33
C PRO A 118 -23.97 0.01 1.95
N ARG A 119 -23.71 0.56 0.76
CA ARG A 119 -22.36 0.93 0.33
C ARG A 119 -21.75 2.02 1.21
N ALA A 120 -22.51 3.07 1.52
CA ALA A 120 -22.04 4.15 2.40
C ALA A 120 -21.70 3.62 3.80
N LEU A 121 -22.59 2.83 4.41
CA LEU A 121 -22.39 2.25 5.74
C LEU A 121 -21.20 1.27 5.77
N SER A 122 -21.02 0.47 4.73
CA SER A 122 -19.85 -0.43 4.60
C SER A 122 -18.53 0.34 4.52
N ALA A 123 -18.49 1.43 3.74
CA ALA A 123 -17.32 2.31 3.65
C ALA A 123 -17.04 3.02 4.98
N ILE A 124 -18.07 3.52 5.67
CA ILE A 124 -17.94 4.12 7.01
C ILE A 124 -17.37 3.10 8.01
N ALA A 125 -17.91 1.88 8.03
CA ALA A 125 -17.42 0.81 8.90
C ALA A 125 -15.94 0.51 8.63
N THR A 126 -15.55 0.39 7.36
CA THR A 126 -14.16 0.17 6.96
C THR A 126 -13.26 1.32 7.43
N ILE A 127 -13.67 2.56 7.22
CA ILE A 127 -12.93 3.76 7.65
C ILE A 127 -12.72 3.76 9.17
N LYS A 128 -13.77 3.47 9.95
CA LYS A 128 -13.71 3.39 11.42
C LYS A 128 -12.78 2.27 11.89
N SER A 129 -12.96 1.05 11.36
CA SER A 129 -12.19 -0.14 11.78
C SER A 129 -10.69 -0.01 11.54
N TYR A 130 -10.28 0.71 10.49
CA TYR A 130 -8.87 0.94 10.17
C TYR A 130 -8.37 2.34 10.57
N GLY A 131 -9.20 3.16 11.23
CA GLY A 131 -8.85 4.52 11.67
C GLY A 131 -8.39 5.42 10.53
N ILE A 132 -9.05 5.35 9.36
CA ILE A 132 -8.65 6.06 8.14
C ILE A 132 -9.11 7.52 8.24
N THR A 133 -8.19 8.47 8.04
CA THR A 133 -8.47 9.91 8.15
C THR A 133 -8.09 10.63 6.87
N LYS A 134 -8.14 11.97 6.88
CA LYS A 134 -7.60 12.79 5.79
C LYS A 134 -6.11 12.51 5.55
N TYR A 135 -5.30 12.33 6.60
CA TYR A 135 -3.85 12.15 6.51
C TYR A 135 -3.44 10.90 7.30
N ASN A 136 -3.22 9.80 6.60
CA ASN A 136 -3.08 8.45 7.16
C ASN A 136 -1.66 8.12 7.65
N GLN A 137 -1.05 9.09 8.34
CA GLN A 137 0.29 8.95 8.90
C GLN A 137 0.27 8.10 10.16
N LYS A 138 1.44 7.64 10.61
CA LYS A 138 1.58 6.99 11.91
C LYS A 138 1.11 7.91 13.04
N PHE A 139 0.28 7.36 13.91
CA PHE A 139 -0.20 7.99 15.14
C PHE A 139 0.51 7.43 16.37
N GLU A 140 0.47 8.17 17.47
CA GLU A 140 0.96 7.71 18.76
C GLU A 140 0.05 6.61 19.33
N ALA A 141 0.61 5.75 20.19
CA ALA A 141 -0.17 4.75 20.90
C ALA A 141 -1.25 5.44 21.75
N PHE A 142 -2.48 4.95 21.66
CA PHE A 142 -3.61 5.53 22.37
C PHE A 142 -3.62 5.06 23.83
N HIS A 143 -3.72 6.01 24.78
CA HIS A 143 -3.70 5.72 26.21
C HIS A 143 -5.09 5.94 26.81
N ALA A 144 -5.97 4.94 26.69
CA ALA A 144 -7.38 5.03 27.11
C ALA A 144 -7.56 5.40 28.59
N ALA A 145 -6.63 4.99 29.46
CA ALA A 145 -6.67 5.29 30.89
C ALA A 145 -6.66 6.80 31.21
N LEU A 146 -6.12 7.65 30.31
CA LEU A 146 -6.14 9.11 30.48
C LEU A 146 -7.56 9.69 30.47
N PHE A 147 -8.51 8.97 29.89
CA PHE A 147 -9.89 9.43 29.69
C PHE A 147 -10.88 8.66 30.58
N ALA A 148 -10.41 7.87 31.53
CA ALA A 148 -11.26 7.04 32.37
C ALA A 148 -11.88 7.83 33.54
N GLY A 149 -13.11 7.47 33.91
CA GLY A 149 -13.72 7.85 35.19
C GLY A 149 -14.42 9.20 35.26
N GLN A 150 -14.48 9.98 34.17
CA GLN A 150 -15.20 11.25 34.08
C GLN A 150 -15.77 11.46 32.67
N LYS A 151 -16.71 12.40 32.53
CA LYS A 151 -17.21 12.85 31.22
C LYS A 151 -16.10 13.65 30.51
N ASN A 152 -15.79 13.32 29.26
CA ASN A 152 -14.74 13.96 28.46
C ASN A 152 -15.34 14.71 27.28
N ILE A 153 -15.11 16.02 27.22
CA ILE A 153 -15.59 16.88 26.13
C ILE A 153 -14.40 17.32 25.30
N LEU A 154 -14.48 17.12 23.99
CA LEU A 154 -13.43 17.52 23.06
C LEU A 154 -13.73 18.91 22.49
N VAL A 155 -12.82 19.87 22.68
CA VAL A 155 -12.85 21.17 22.01
C VAL A 155 -11.75 21.21 20.96
N VAL A 156 -12.14 21.40 19.70
CA VAL A 156 -11.21 21.28 18.57
C VAL A 156 -10.67 22.64 18.13
N ASP A 157 -9.35 22.82 18.23
CA ASP A 157 -8.66 23.98 17.68
C ASP A 157 -8.42 23.82 16.17
N GLN A 158 -8.19 24.94 15.48
CA GLN A 158 -7.84 24.99 14.05
C GLN A 158 -6.62 25.90 13.83
N THR A 159 -5.99 25.80 12.67
CA THR A 159 -4.88 26.72 12.35
C THR A 159 -5.40 28.13 12.07
N PHE A 160 -4.77 29.13 12.67
CA PHE A 160 -5.05 30.53 12.36
C PHE A 160 -4.91 30.81 10.86
N GLY A 161 -5.89 31.51 10.30
CA GLY A 161 -5.97 31.77 8.85
C GLY A 161 -6.50 30.60 8.02
N ASP A 162 -7.01 29.53 8.63
CA ASP A 162 -7.82 28.53 7.93
C ASP A 162 -9.03 29.21 7.28
N GLN A 163 -9.20 28.95 5.98
CA GLN A 163 -10.24 29.59 5.19
C GLN A 163 -11.61 29.08 5.60
N SER A 164 -11.73 27.84 6.06
CA SER A 164 -13.02 27.28 6.48
C SER A 164 -13.64 28.07 7.63
N ILE A 165 -12.83 28.72 8.48
CA ILE A 165 -13.34 29.48 9.64
C ILE A 165 -14.13 30.70 9.16
N HIS A 166 -13.49 31.56 8.36
CA HIS A 166 -14.14 32.78 7.86
C HIS A 166 -15.38 32.47 7.02
N TYR A 167 -15.26 31.48 6.12
CA TYR A 167 -16.34 31.12 5.21
C TYR A 167 -17.44 30.25 5.86
N ALA A 168 -17.23 29.80 7.11
CA ALA A 168 -18.26 29.22 7.98
C ALA A 168 -18.97 30.30 8.84
N GLY A 169 -18.71 31.59 8.61
CA GLY A 169 -19.27 32.70 9.37
C GLY A 169 -18.64 32.91 10.74
N ALA A 170 -17.50 32.27 11.03
CA ALA A 170 -16.82 32.36 12.32
C ALA A 170 -15.63 33.33 12.28
N ARG A 171 -15.16 33.71 13.47
CA ARG A 171 -14.02 34.60 13.70
C ARG A 171 -13.14 34.06 14.84
N PRO A 172 -11.92 34.57 15.06
CA PRO A 172 -11.09 34.10 16.18
C PRO A 172 -11.81 34.11 17.54
N ALA A 173 -12.61 35.14 17.84
CA ALA A 173 -13.40 35.21 19.07
C ALA A 173 -14.44 34.08 19.22
N THR A 174 -14.85 33.42 18.12
CA THR A 174 -15.76 32.27 18.16
C THR A 174 -15.13 31.08 18.90
N PHE A 175 -13.82 30.89 18.84
CA PHE A 175 -13.13 29.79 19.54
C PHE A 175 -13.17 29.98 21.05
N GLN A 176 -12.95 31.21 21.52
CA GLN A 176 -13.04 31.57 22.95
C GLN A 176 -14.47 31.36 23.46
N TYR A 177 -15.47 31.79 22.68
CA TYR A 177 -16.87 31.55 23.01
C TYR A 177 -17.21 30.05 23.06
N MET A 178 -16.76 29.26 22.09
CA MET A 178 -16.93 27.81 22.06
C MET A 178 -16.36 27.13 23.31
N LEU A 179 -15.15 27.51 23.72
CA LEU A 179 -14.52 26.95 24.92
C LEU A 179 -15.27 27.34 26.20
N GLN A 180 -15.73 28.58 26.30
CA GLN A 180 -16.54 29.04 27.44
C GLN A 180 -17.89 28.33 27.50
N GLN A 181 -18.55 28.13 26.36
CA GLN A 181 -19.82 27.42 26.29
C GLN A 181 -19.66 25.96 26.71
N ALA A 182 -18.62 25.26 26.22
CA ALA A 182 -18.33 23.88 26.65
C ALA A 182 -18.12 23.75 28.17
N LEU A 183 -17.50 24.74 28.82
CA LEU A 183 -17.33 24.79 30.27
C LEU A 183 -18.66 25.01 31.02
N GLN A 184 -19.58 25.75 30.43
CA GLN A 184 -20.91 26.05 30.99
C GLN A 184 -21.86 24.86 30.83
N ASP A 185 -21.88 24.26 29.66
CA ASP A 185 -22.77 23.12 29.33
C ASP A 185 -22.43 21.88 30.16
N HIS A 186 -21.13 21.70 30.49
CA HIS A 186 -20.63 20.52 31.19
C HIS A 186 -19.83 20.93 32.43
N PRO A 187 -20.48 21.29 33.56
CA PRO A 187 -19.80 21.81 34.76
C PRO A 187 -18.87 20.81 35.46
N ASP A 188 -19.12 19.51 35.29
CA ASP A 188 -18.35 18.44 35.97
C ASP A 188 -17.41 17.66 35.01
N ALA A 189 -17.37 18.03 33.73
CA ALA A 189 -16.57 17.33 32.74
C ALA A 189 -15.13 17.87 32.64
N VAL A 190 -14.24 17.01 32.13
CA VAL A 190 -12.91 17.41 31.66
C VAL A 190 -13.03 17.94 30.23
N ILE A 191 -12.50 19.13 30.00
CA ILE A 191 -12.49 19.77 28.68
C ILE A 191 -11.13 19.56 28.03
N TRP A 192 -11.07 18.70 27.02
CA TRP A 192 -9.88 18.40 26.25
C TRP A 192 -9.75 19.34 25.06
N VAL A 193 -8.79 20.26 25.11
CA VAL A 193 -8.51 21.16 23.97
C VAL A 193 -7.49 20.49 23.04
N LYS A 194 -7.95 20.04 21.86
CA LYS A 194 -7.11 19.42 20.85
C LYS A 194 -6.44 20.48 19.99
N THR A 195 -5.14 20.68 20.19
CA THR A 195 -4.32 21.54 19.34
C THR A 195 -4.09 20.90 17.97
N HIS A 196 -4.16 21.69 16.89
CA HIS A 196 -3.92 21.21 15.53
C HIS A 196 -2.45 20.76 15.33
N PRO A 197 -2.16 19.64 14.62
CA PRO A 197 -0.80 19.11 14.45
C PRO A 197 0.24 20.10 13.90
N ASP A 198 -0.15 20.96 12.96
CA ASP A 198 0.76 21.99 12.41
C ASP A 198 1.17 23.05 13.44
N VAL A 199 0.36 23.32 14.46
CA VAL A 199 0.67 24.26 15.54
C VAL A 199 1.71 23.63 16.47
N LEU A 200 1.51 22.36 16.84
CA LEU A 200 2.48 21.58 17.62
C LEU A 200 3.84 21.45 16.91
N ALA A 201 3.82 21.36 15.58
CA ALA A 201 5.04 21.33 14.78
C ALA A 201 5.72 22.71 14.60
N GLY A 202 5.18 23.78 15.20
CA GLY A 202 5.69 25.16 15.08
C GLY A 202 5.51 25.77 13.68
N ARG A 203 4.63 25.19 12.84
CA ARG A 203 4.41 25.59 11.45
C ARG A 203 3.18 26.48 11.26
N ALA A 204 2.38 26.64 12.30
CA ALA A 204 1.17 27.46 12.33
C ALA A 204 0.92 27.97 13.76
N GLN A 205 0.01 28.94 13.89
CA GLN A 205 -0.52 29.40 15.18
C GLN A 205 -1.93 28.83 15.38
N GLY A 206 -2.32 28.51 16.62
CA GLY A 206 -3.68 28.10 16.99
C GLY A 206 -4.55 29.30 17.37
N HIS A 207 -5.81 29.07 17.73
CA HIS A 207 -6.70 30.13 18.20
C HIS A 207 -6.72 30.33 19.71
N PHE A 208 -6.30 29.33 20.48
CA PHE A 208 -6.18 29.44 21.93
C PHE A 208 -4.80 29.92 22.36
N GLN A 209 -4.76 30.88 23.27
CA GLN A 209 -3.55 31.32 23.97
C GLN A 209 -3.42 30.61 25.32
N ALA A 210 -2.23 30.64 25.91
CA ALA A 210 -1.98 30.01 27.20
C ALA A 210 -2.93 30.50 28.32
N GLN A 211 -3.34 31.77 28.28
CA GLN A 211 -4.30 32.36 29.21
C GLN A 211 -5.70 31.76 29.10
N ASP A 212 -6.12 31.35 27.91
CA ASP A 212 -7.45 30.77 27.66
C ASP A 212 -7.56 29.35 28.24
N LEU A 213 -6.41 28.72 28.54
CA LEU A 213 -6.30 27.32 28.94
C LEU A 213 -5.98 27.13 30.43
N GLN A 214 -6.10 28.19 31.25
CA GLN A 214 -5.72 28.17 32.67
C GLN A 214 -6.77 27.54 33.60
N HIS A 215 -7.98 27.28 33.12
CA HIS A 215 -9.04 26.73 33.95
C HIS A 215 -8.71 25.28 34.40
N PRO A 216 -8.93 24.90 35.67
CA PRO A 216 -8.49 23.60 36.21
C PRO A 216 -9.10 22.37 35.53
N ARG A 217 -10.26 22.54 34.87
CA ARG A 217 -10.94 21.49 34.09
C ARG A 217 -10.46 21.39 32.64
N ILE A 218 -9.63 22.33 32.16
CA ILE A 218 -9.10 22.29 30.80
C ILE A 218 -7.80 21.48 30.78
N GLN A 219 -7.74 20.50 29.89
CA GLN A 219 -6.52 19.75 29.59
C GLN A 219 -6.14 19.93 28.12
N THR A 220 -4.87 20.25 27.86
CA THR A 220 -4.37 20.41 26.50
C THR A 220 -3.93 19.06 25.93
N LEU A 221 -4.53 18.64 24.81
CA LEU A 221 -4.20 17.40 24.14
C LEU A 221 -3.20 17.60 22.98
N THR A 222 -1.92 17.47 23.32
CA THR A 222 -0.80 17.62 22.37
C THR A 222 -0.43 16.32 21.66
N ALA A 223 -0.81 15.16 22.21
CA ALA A 223 -0.53 13.87 21.58
C ALA A 223 -1.20 13.77 20.19
N ASN A 224 -0.47 13.21 19.22
CA ASN A 224 -0.97 12.93 17.87
C ASN A 224 -1.65 11.55 17.85
N TYR A 225 -2.78 11.43 18.55
CA TYR A 225 -3.64 10.25 18.50
C TYR A 225 -4.41 10.15 17.19
N ASN A 226 -4.77 8.93 16.83
CA ASN A 226 -5.71 8.70 15.74
C ASN A 226 -7.07 9.34 16.12
N PRO A 227 -7.66 10.18 15.25
CA PRO A 227 -8.98 10.79 15.45
C PRO A 227 -10.07 9.81 15.91
N PHE A 228 -10.21 8.65 15.28
CA PHE A 228 -11.26 7.69 15.64
C PHE A 228 -11.04 7.09 17.04
N ALA A 229 -9.79 6.77 17.39
CA ALA A 229 -9.45 6.28 18.73
C ALA A 229 -9.70 7.36 19.80
N LEU A 230 -9.33 8.62 19.50
CA LEU A 230 -9.62 9.74 20.38
C LEU A 230 -11.12 9.94 20.57
N LEU A 231 -11.87 10.03 19.47
CA LEU A 231 -13.31 10.29 19.47
C LEU A 231 -14.08 9.22 20.25
N GLN A 232 -13.66 7.95 20.18
CA GLN A 232 -14.27 6.88 20.97
C GLN A 232 -14.26 7.17 22.48
N ALA A 233 -13.22 7.84 22.99
CA ALA A 233 -13.09 8.21 24.39
C ALA A 233 -13.76 9.54 24.78
N MET A 234 -14.35 10.27 23.82
CA MET A 234 -15.05 11.53 24.06
C MET A 234 -16.56 11.30 24.11
N ASP A 235 -17.26 12.06 24.94
CA ASP A 235 -18.72 12.03 25.00
C ASP A 235 -19.33 12.96 23.97
N GLU A 236 -18.81 14.19 23.87
CA GLU A 236 -19.29 15.24 22.97
C GLU A 236 -18.12 16.03 22.37
N VAL A 237 -18.36 16.64 21.20
CA VAL A 237 -17.32 17.33 20.43
C VAL A 237 -17.78 18.72 20.02
N TYR A 238 -16.99 19.73 20.36
CA TYR A 238 -17.20 21.14 20.04
C TYR A 238 -16.25 21.55 18.93
N VAL A 239 -16.81 22.06 17.83
CA VAL A 239 -16.06 22.46 16.64
C VAL A 239 -16.53 23.80 16.11
N VAL A 240 -15.60 24.56 15.51
CA VAL A 240 -15.98 25.70 14.67
C VAL A 240 -16.31 25.22 13.26
N SER A 241 -15.35 24.66 12.54
CA SER A 241 -15.55 24.20 11.16
C SER A 241 -14.67 23.01 10.75
N SER A 242 -14.00 22.39 11.72
CA SER A 242 -13.02 21.34 11.47
C SER A 242 -13.65 20.10 10.83
N GLN A 243 -12.93 19.42 9.93
CA GLN A 243 -13.36 18.12 9.41
C GLN A 243 -13.53 17.06 10.53
N LEU A 244 -12.82 17.23 11.65
CA LEU A 244 -12.92 16.34 12.81
C LEU A 244 -14.34 16.26 13.38
N GLY A 245 -15.17 17.31 13.20
CA GLY A 245 -16.58 17.27 13.58
C GLY A 245 -17.39 16.29 12.73
N PHE A 246 -17.09 16.16 11.43
CA PHE A 246 -17.72 15.11 10.62
C PHE A 246 -17.23 13.71 11.02
N GLU A 247 -15.94 13.56 11.31
CA GLU A 247 -15.39 12.29 11.82
C GLU A 247 -16.03 11.91 13.17
N ALA A 248 -16.38 12.89 14.01
CA ALA A 248 -17.14 12.68 15.25
C ALA A 248 -18.57 12.19 14.98
N LEU A 249 -19.26 12.71 13.96
CA LEU A 249 -20.56 12.19 13.52
C LEU A 249 -20.46 10.73 13.04
N LEU A 250 -19.37 10.34 12.35
CA LEU A 250 -19.12 8.95 11.98
C LEU A 250 -18.97 8.02 13.19
N CYS A 251 -18.50 8.57 14.32
CA CYS A 251 -18.42 7.90 15.61
C CYS A 251 -19.68 8.03 16.46
N GLU A 252 -20.79 8.54 15.88
CA GLU A 252 -22.08 8.71 16.57
C GLU A 252 -21.98 9.61 17.81
N LYS A 253 -21.07 10.59 17.77
CA LYS A 253 -20.91 11.58 18.85
C LYS A 253 -21.83 12.77 18.62
N THR A 254 -22.26 13.39 19.72
CA THR A 254 -22.92 14.70 19.66
C THR A 254 -21.89 15.75 19.25
N VAL A 255 -22.21 16.52 18.21
CA VAL A 255 -21.30 17.53 17.65
C VAL A 255 -21.94 18.91 17.70
N HIS A 256 -21.30 19.80 18.46
CA HIS A 256 -21.69 21.20 18.64
C HIS A 256 -20.92 22.09 17.68
N CYS A 257 -21.62 22.74 16.76
CA CYS A 257 -21.04 23.61 15.74
C CYS A 257 -21.18 25.09 16.11
N PHE A 258 -20.05 25.80 16.10
CA PHE A 258 -19.98 27.26 16.33
C PHE A 258 -19.70 28.06 15.05
N GLY A 259 -19.40 27.36 13.95
CA GLY A 259 -19.48 27.86 12.59
C GLY A 259 -20.45 26.99 11.80
N VAL A 260 -20.58 27.26 10.50
CA VAL A 260 -21.40 26.47 9.57
C VAL A 260 -20.50 25.65 8.61
N PRO A 261 -19.87 24.55 9.06
CA PRO A 261 -19.16 23.64 8.15
C PRO A 261 -20.13 22.94 7.18
N TRP A 262 -19.58 22.22 6.20
CA TRP A 262 -20.38 21.58 5.14
C TRP A 262 -21.43 20.58 5.65
N TYR A 263 -21.18 19.97 6.81
CA TYR A 263 -22.03 18.96 7.45
C TYR A 263 -23.00 19.53 8.51
N ALA A 264 -22.93 20.83 8.82
CA ALA A 264 -23.85 21.48 9.74
C ALA A 264 -25.17 21.89 9.06
N ALA A 265 -26.21 22.10 9.85
CA ALA A 265 -27.57 22.49 9.46
C ALA A 265 -28.32 21.46 8.60
N TRP A 266 -27.95 20.19 8.73
CA TRP A 266 -28.66 19.06 8.10
C TRP A 266 -29.39 18.17 9.12
N GLY A 267 -29.53 18.63 10.37
CA GLY A 267 -30.22 17.91 11.45
C GLY A 267 -29.40 16.81 12.14
N LEU A 268 -28.07 16.80 11.96
CA LEU A 268 -27.15 15.84 12.59
C LEU A 268 -26.23 16.48 13.64
N THR A 269 -26.19 17.80 13.72
CA THR A 269 -25.34 18.58 14.62
C THR A 269 -26.20 19.48 15.50
N ASP A 270 -25.68 19.82 16.68
CA ASP A 270 -26.21 20.95 17.45
C ASP A 270 -25.61 22.24 16.87
N ASP A 271 -26.46 23.04 16.23
CA ASP A 271 -26.08 24.27 15.56
C ASP A 271 -26.61 25.52 16.29
N GLN A 272 -27.01 25.41 17.56
CA GLN A 272 -27.62 26.52 18.31
C GLN A 272 -26.75 27.78 18.35
N HIS A 273 -25.42 27.60 18.38
CA HIS A 273 -24.45 28.68 18.42
C HIS A 273 -23.84 29.02 17.06
N ALA A 274 -24.22 28.30 16.00
CA ALA A 274 -23.74 28.56 14.65
C ALA A 274 -24.47 29.76 14.01
N PRO A 275 -23.79 30.56 13.17
CA PRO A 275 -24.41 31.70 12.49
C PRO A 275 -25.31 31.27 11.31
N LEU A 276 -26.38 30.50 11.57
CA LEU A 276 -27.24 29.89 10.53
C LEU A 276 -27.90 30.89 9.57
N HIS A 277 -28.05 32.16 9.98
CA HIS A 277 -28.59 33.22 9.13
C HIS A 277 -27.83 33.40 7.80
N ILE A 278 -26.53 33.06 7.75
CA ILE A 278 -25.73 33.15 6.52
C ILE A 278 -26.19 32.16 5.43
N LEU A 279 -26.89 31.10 5.83
CA LEU A 279 -27.41 30.09 4.91
C LEU A 279 -28.63 30.59 4.13
N LYS A 280 -29.34 31.63 4.59
CA LYS A 280 -30.53 32.18 3.91
C LYS A 280 -31.55 31.10 3.50
N GLY A 281 -31.76 30.11 4.36
CA GLY A 281 -32.72 29.00 4.13
C GLY A 281 -32.25 27.88 3.20
N ARG A 282 -30.97 27.82 2.79
CA ARG A 282 -30.50 26.79 1.84
C ARG A 282 -30.42 25.36 2.41
N ARG A 283 -30.32 25.19 3.73
CA ARG A 283 -30.22 23.88 4.41
C ARG A 283 -31.38 23.68 5.39
N GLN A 284 -32.54 23.35 4.86
CA GLN A 284 -33.78 23.19 5.64
C GLN A 284 -34.22 21.74 5.80
N GLN A 285 -33.69 20.83 4.99
CA GLN A 285 -34.10 19.43 4.98
C GLN A 285 -33.12 18.59 5.78
N ALA A 286 -33.63 17.82 6.74
CA ALA A 286 -32.82 16.87 7.49
C ALA A 286 -32.25 15.77 6.58
N ARG A 287 -31.02 15.34 6.86
CA ARG A 287 -30.32 14.27 6.12
C ARG A 287 -29.72 13.26 7.08
N SER A 288 -29.72 12.01 6.66
CA SER A 288 -29.02 10.95 7.40
C SER A 288 -27.51 11.05 7.21
N LEU A 289 -26.77 10.48 8.14
CA LEU A 289 -25.30 10.39 8.07
C LEU A 289 -24.83 9.67 6.80
N ALA A 290 -25.52 8.60 6.41
CA ALA A 290 -25.22 7.85 5.18
C ALA A 290 -25.39 8.72 3.92
N GLN A 291 -26.41 9.58 3.88
CA GLN A 291 -26.60 10.52 2.77
C GLN A 291 -25.50 11.58 2.71
N LEU A 292 -25.10 12.16 3.84
CA LEU A 292 -23.99 13.13 3.87
C LEU A 292 -22.68 12.47 3.43
N PHE A 293 -22.41 11.25 3.91
CA PHE A 293 -21.23 10.50 3.51
C PHE A 293 -21.24 10.16 2.02
N ASP A 294 -22.34 9.66 1.47
CA ASP A 294 -22.46 9.36 0.04
C ASP A 294 -22.20 10.61 -0.81
N CYS A 295 -22.85 11.74 -0.49
CA CYS A 295 -22.62 13.01 -1.18
C CYS A 295 -21.14 13.40 -1.16
N ALA A 296 -20.52 13.40 0.02
CA ALA A 296 -19.18 13.95 0.22
C ALA A 296 -18.07 13.00 -0.27
N TYR A 297 -18.12 11.73 0.12
CA TYR A 297 -17.05 10.76 -0.07
C TYR A 297 -17.22 9.89 -1.31
N LEU A 298 -18.44 9.69 -1.83
CA LEU A 298 -18.65 8.82 -3.00
C LEU A 298 -18.94 9.62 -4.27
N GLN A 299 -19.61 10.76 -4.17
CA GLN A 299 -20.03 11.55 -5.34
C GLN A 299 -19.18 12.81 -5.57
N TYR A 300 -18.91 13.58 -4.52
CA TYR A 300 -18.23 14.87 -4.62
C TYR A 300 -16.70 14.72 -4.68
N ALA A 301 -16.11 13.92 -3.78
CA ALA A 301 -14.69 13.58 -3.83
C ALA A 301 -14.38 12.71 -5.05
N ARG A 302 -13.28 13.03 -5.73
CA ARG A 302 -12.77 12.29 -6.90
C ARG A 302 -11.43 11.67 -6.54
N TYR A 303 -11.29 10.38 -6.80
CA TYR A 303 -10.11 9.60 -6.41
C TYR A 303 -9.28 9.21 -7.63
N VAL A 304 -7.98 9.10 -7.44
CA VAL A 304 -7.03 8.69 -8.48
C VAL A 304 -6.15 7.55 -7.95
N SER A 305 -6.10 6.47 -8.71
CA SER A 305 -5.25 5.33 -8.39
C SER A 305 -3.78 5.74 -8.49
N PRO A 306 -2.98 5.53 -7.43
CA PRO A 306 -1.56 5.82 -7.46
C PRO A 306 -0.76 4.88 -8.36
N ILE A 307 -1.41 3.83 -8.89
CA ILE A 307 -0.77 2.80 -9.71
C ILE A 307 -1.05 3.04 -11.19
N THR A 308 -2.32 3.26 -11.54
CA THR A 308 -2.74 3.45 -12.94
C THR A 308 -2.76 4.93 -13.35
N GLY A 309 -2.76 5.85 -12.37
CA GLY A 309 -2.94 7.28 -12.63
C GLY A 309 -4.34 7.63 -13.16
N GLN A 310 -5.30 6.70 -13.10
CA GLN A 310 -6.66 6.88 -13.61
C GLN A 310 -7.66 7.12 -12.47
N PRO A 311 -8.84 7.71 -12.76
CA PRO A 311 -9.93 7.80 -11.80
C PRO A 311 -10.30 6.43 -11.22
N CYS A 312 -10.58 6.39 -9.92
CA CYS A 312 -10.96 5.17 -9.21
C CYS A 312 -12.05 5.44 -8.17
N THR A 313 -12.55 4.38 -7.54
CA THR A 313 -13.54 4.50 -6.45
C THR A 313 -12.86 4.69 -5.09
N LEU A 314 -13.63 5.12 -4.09
CA LEU A 314 -13.16 5.19 -2.71
C LEU A 314 -12.65 3.84 -2.22
N GLU A 315 -13.39 2.76 -2.48
CA GLU A 315 -13.06 1.41 -2.03
C GLU A 315 -11.68 0.96 -2.55
N GLN A 316 -11.34 1.32 -3.78
CA GLN A 316 -10.02 1.05 -4.36
C GLN A 316 -8.91 1.84 -3.66
N ILE A 317 -9.17 3.07 -3.21
CA ILE A 317 -8.23 3.85 -2.38
C ILE A 317 -8.09 3.26 -0.98
N LEU A 318 -9.19 2.84 -0.36
CA LEU A 318 -9.15 2.18 0.95
C LEU A 318 -8.31 0.89 0.88
N ALA A 319 -8.52 0.06 -0.15
CA ALA A 319 -7.74 -1.16 -0.37
C ALA A 319 -6.22 -0.90 -0.55
N ILE A 320 -5.83 0.28 -1.02
CA ILE A 320 -4.42 0.70 -1.13
C ILE A 320 -3.88 1.25 0.20
N LEU A 321 -4.68 2.05 0.91
CA LEU A 321 -4.24 2.70 2.15
C LEU A 321 -4.16 1.72 3.32
N ILE A 322 -5.10 0.79 3.47
CA ILE A 322 -5.20 -0.13 4.62
C ILE A 322 -3.88 -0.89 4.87
N PRO A 323 -3.27 -1.59 3.88
CA PRO A 323 -2.02 -2.30 4.12
C PRO A 323 -0.86 -1.38 4.51
N ASN A 324 -0.86 -0.13 4.04
CA ASN A 324 0.15 0.87 4.37
C ASN A 324 -0.06 1.46 5.78
N ILE A 325 -1.31 1.64 6.22
CA ILE A 325 -1.65 2.05 7.58
C ILE A 325 -1.22 0.96 8.57
N GLN A 326 -1.60 -0.29 8.30
CA GLN A 326 -1.23 -1.44 9.12
C GLN A 326 0.30 -1.62 9.18
N ALA A 327 1.01 -1.43 8.07
CA ALA A 327 2.47 -1.49 8.07
C ALA A 327 3.13 -0.50 9.04
N GLN A 328 2.58 0.71 9.16
CA GLN A 328 3.15 1.76 10.00
C GLN A 328 3.03 1.47 11.51
N THR A 329 2.09 0.62 11.93
CA THR A 329 1.89 0.31 13.35
C THR A 329 3.08 -0.45 13.93
N THR A 330 3.66 -1.38 13.17
CA THR A 330 4.82 -2.18 13.58
C THR A 330 6.15 -1.58 13.14
N LEU A 331 6.16 -0.73 12.11
CA LEU A 331 7.39 -0.16 11.58
C LEU A 331 8.03 0.82 12.58
N PRO A 332 9.31 0.66 12.94
CA PRO A 332 10.00 1.59 13.83
C PRO A 332 10.33 2.91 13.12
N SER A 333 10.42 4.00 13.90
CA SER A 333 10.71 5.34 13.37
C SER A 333 12.12 5.48 12.81
N ALA A 334 13.05 4.59 13.19
CA ALA A 334 14.43 4.57 12.68
C ALA A 334 14.89 3.15 12.36
N LEU A 335 15.36 2.94 11.13
CA LEU A 335 15.86 1.68 10.61
C LEU A 335 17.30 1.80 10.11
N GLN A 336 18.13 0.81 10.44
CA GLN A 336 19.50 0.70 9.94
C GLN A 336 19.55 -0.36 8.84
N ALA A 337 19.66 0.07 7.58
CA ALA A 337 19.77 -0.82 6.44
C ALA A 337 21.25 -1.20 6.20
N TYR A 338 21.64 -2.42 6.57
CA TYR A 338 23.04 -2.85 6.55
C TYR A 338 23.41 -3.70 5.33
N GLY A 339 24.51 -3.34 4.67
CA GLY A 339 25.16 -4.18 3.67
C GLY A 339 24.47 -4.24 2.30
N PHE A 340 23.54 -3.33 2.02
CA PHE A 340 22.91 -3.21 0.69
C PHE A 340 23.85 -2.56 -0.33
N SER A 341 23.97 -3.17 -1.52
CA SER A 341 24.66 -2.57 -2.67
C SER A 341 23.93 -1.30 -3.15
N ARG A 342 24.62 -0.40 -3.85
CA ARG A 342 24.01 0.86 -4.36
C ARG A 342 22.71 0.61 -5.14
N TRP A 343 22.67 -0.41 -5.98
CA TRP A 343 21.47 -0.83 -6.71
C TRP A 343 20.33 -1.25 -5.78
N LYS A 344 20.59 -2.06 -4.74
CA LYS A 344 19.54 -2.46 -3.78
C LYS A 344 19.03 -1.30 -2.94
N ARG A 345 19.87 -0.31 -2.64
CA ARG A 345 19.48 0.86 -1.83
C ARG A 345 18.34 1.66 -2.45
N GLU A 346 18.28 1.70 -3.78
CA GLU A 346 17.25 2.46 -4.50
C GLU A 346 15.86 1.91 -4.20
N PHE A 347 15.61 0.64 -4.49
CA PHE A 347 14.30 0.05 -4.23
C PHE A 347 14.05 -0.18 -2.73
N ILE A 348 15.05 -0.56 -1.93
CA ILE A 348 14.85 -0.73 -0.47
C ILE A 348 14.36 0.57 0.19
N ARG A 349 14.82 1.72 -0.30
CA ARG A 349 14.30 3.01 0.16
C ARG A 349 12.81 3.16 -0.18
N ALA A 350 12.37 2.76 -1.36
CA ALA A 350 10.97 2.83 -1.78
C ALA A 350 10.06 1.92 -0.92
N TYR A 351 10.47 0.66 -0.67
CA TYR A 351 9.73 -0.27 0.19
C TYR A 351 9.58 0.22 1.65
N LEU A 352 10.47 1.12 2.09
CA LEU A 352 10.51 1.65 3.46
C LEU A 352 10.19 3.16 3.52
N ALA A 353 9.64 3.74 2.45
CA ALA A 353 9.35 5.18 2.32
C ALA A 353 8.07 5.61 3.06
N PHE A 354 7.92 5.19 4.30
CA PHE A 354 6.75 5.53 5.13
C PHE A 354 6.89 6.90 5.80
N PRO A 355 5.77 7.59 6.08
CA PRO A 355 5.76 8.79 6.92
C PRO A 355 6.45 8.52 8.25
N GLN A 356 7.28 9.46 8.70
CA GLN A 356 7.96 9.42 9.99
C GLN A 356 8.95 8.23 10.20
N THR A 357 9.24 7.45 9.15
CA THR A 357 10.28 6.41 9.18
C THR A 357 11.56 6.89 8.51
N GLN A 358 12.66 6.92 9.26
CA GLN A 358 13.99 7.24 8.75
C GLN A 358 14.80 5.98 8.48
N VAL A 359 15.31 5.83 7.26
CA VAL A 359 16.19 4.72 6.87
C VAL A 359 17.62 5.22 6.67
N ARG A 360 18.57 4.69 7.45
CA ARG A 360 20.00 4.99 7.32
C ARG A 360 20.74 3.78 6.75
N PHE A 361 21.48 3.99 5.67
CA PHE A 361 22.20 2.91 4.99
C PHE A 361 23.65 2.82 5.43
N HIS A 362 24.07 1.62 5.81
CA HIS A 362 25.44 1.30 6.24
C HIS A 362 26.13 0.38 5.24
N CYS A 363 27.34 0.75 4.80
CA CYS A 363 28.16 -0.09 3.90
C CYS A 363 29.05 -1.06 4.69
N PHE A 364 29.90 -0.52 5.56
CA PHE A 364 31.03 -1.22 6.16
C PHE A 364 30.88 -1.29 7.68
N LEU A 365 30.64 -0.14 8.31
CA LEU A 365 30.40 -0.06 9.76
C LEU A 365 29.10 -0.77 10.11
N LYS A 366 29.17 -1.69 11.07
CA LYS A 366 27.99 -2.39 11.59
C LYS A 366 27.17 -1.43 12.46
N PRO A 367 25.84 -1.46 12.37
CA PRO A 367 24.98 -0.75 13.31
C PRO A 367 25.14 -1.29 14.74
N LYS A 368 24.67 -0.55 15.75
CA LYS A 368 24.69 -1.01 17.14
C LYS A 368 23.68 -2.15 17.33
N LYS A 369 24.01 -3.15 18.16
CA LYS A 369 23.15 -4.34 18.40
C LYS A 369 21.74 -4.01 18.91
N THR A 370 21.57 -2.87 19.59
CA THR A 370 20.29 -2.41 20.16
C THR A 370 19.36 -1.77 19.14
N GLN A 371 19.85 -1.45 17.94
CA GLN A 371 19.08 -0.78 16.89
C GLN A 371 18.25 -1.77 16.07
N GLN A 372 17.18 -1.26 15.46
CA GLN A 372 16.38 -2.00 14.49
C GLN A 372 17.11 -2.06 13.14
N ILE A 373 17.41 -3.27 12.67
CA ILE A 373 18.28 -3.51 11.51
C ILE A 373 17.52 -4.27 10.45
N VAL A 374 17.73 -3.86 9.20
CA VAL A 374 17.27 -4.56 8.00
C VAL A 374 18.50 -5.02 7.23
N ALA A 375 18.59 -6.30 6.88
CA ALA A 375 19.72 -6.85 6.13
C ALA A 375 19.26 -7.98 5.20
N TRP A 376 19.99 -8.18 4.09
CA TRP A 376 19.61 -9.17 3.07
C TRP A 376 20.16 -10.58 3.37
N GLY A 377 19.31 -11.60 3.38
CA GLY A 377 19.66 -13.04 3.41
C GLY A 377 20.89 -13.38 4.26
N LYS A 378 21.99 -13.82 3.63
CA LYS A 378 23.26 -14.19 4.28
C LYS A 378 23.78 -13.15 5.29
N LYS A 379 23.62 -11.85 5.00
CA LYS A 379 24.10 -10.79 5.91
C LYS A 379 23.25 -10.69 7.17
N ALA A 380 21.93 -10.87 7.06
CA ALA A 380 21.05 -10.94 8.23
C ALA A 380 21.40 -12.15 9.10
N LYS A 381 21.59 -13.34 8.48
CA LYS A 381 22.01 -14.56 9.19
C LYS A 381 23.33 -14.35 9.95
N ALA A 382 24.32 -13.73 9.31
CA ALA A 382 25.61 -13.43 9.95
C ALA A 382 25.48 -12.45 11.14
N LEU A 383 24.60 -11.45 11.06
CA LEU A 383 24.32 -10.56 12.19
C LEU A 383 23.61 -11.30 13.33
N LYS A 384 22.58 -12.11 13.03
CA LYS A 384 21.87 -12.91 14.03
C LYS A 384 22.83 -13.84 14.77
N ALA A 385 23.73 -14.53 14.05
CA ALA A 385 24.77 -15.38 14.65
C ALA A 385 25.78 -14.62 15.54
N GLN A 386 25.92 -13.30 15.38
CA GLN A 386 26.76 -12.44 16.24
C GLN A 386 25.99 -11.85 17.44
N GLY A 387 24.78 -12.34 17.71
CA GLY A 387 23.93 -11.91 18.83
C GLY A 387 23.19 -10.59 18.60
N TYR A 388 22.89 -10.24 17.34
CA TYR A 388 21.96 -9.15 17.04
C TYR A 388 20.52 -9.67 17.08
N SER A 389 19.72 -9.21 18.04
CA SER A 389 18.34 -9.69 18.25
C SER A 389 17.28 -8.96 17.42
N LYS A 390 17.57 -7.74 16.93
CA LYS A 390 16.63 -6.88 16.20
C LYS A 390 16.96 -6.79 14.71
N VAL A 391 16.99 -7.94 14.04
CA VAL A 391 17.37 -8.04 12.62
C VAL A 391 16.21 -8.60 11.79
N CYS A 392 15.65 -7.77 10.93
CA CYS A 392 14.78 -8.20 9.85
C CYS A 392 15.61 -8.71 8.67
N THR A 393 15.37 -9.97 8.29
CA THR A 393 15.91 -10.59 7.08
C THR A 393 15.06 -10.18 5.88
N VAL A 394 15.70 -9.60 4.87
CA VAL A 394 15.08 -9.28 3.57
C VAL A 394 15.50 -10.29 2.53
N GLU A 395 14.54 -10.72 1.72
CA GLU A 395 14.77 -11.53 0.52
C GLU A 395 13.78 -11.20 -0.60
N ASP A 396 14.06 -11.74 -1.79
CA ASP A 396 13.12 -11.70 -2.91
C ASP A 396 11.81 -12.44 -2.56
N GLY A 397 10.68 -11.82 -2.89
CA GLY A 397 9.35 -12.43 -2.79
C GLY A 397 9.03 -13.39 -3.95
N PHE A 398 7.79 -13.87 -3.97
CA PHE A 398 7.40 -15.00 -4.83
C PHE A 398 6.94 -14.60 -6.25
N ILE A 399 6.29 -13.43 -6.42
CA ILE A 399 5.96 -12.86 -7.74
C ILE A 399 6.89 -11.67 -7.98
N ARG A 400 8.04 -11.94 -8.59
CA ARG A 400 9.19 -11.03 -8.49
C ARG A 400 9.26 -9.99 -9.60
N SER A 401 9.23 -10.39 -10.87
CA SER A 401 9.50 -9.47 -12.00
C SER A 401 9.24 -10.09 -13.38
N LEU A 402 9.20 -9.27 -14.45
CA LEU A 402 9.41 -9.70 -15.84
C LEU A 402 10.92 -9.83 -16.15
N GLY A 403 11.50 -10.96 -15.79
CA GLY A 403 12.91 -11.30 -16.01
C GLY A 403 13.65 -11.72 -14.75
N LEU A 404 14.88 -12.20 -14.95
CA LEU A 404 15.74 -12.75 -13.89
C LEU A 404 16.42 -11.66 -13.05
N GLY A 405 16.63 -11.94 -11.76
CA GLY A 405 17.37 -11.06 -10.85
C GLY A 405 18.84 -10.86 -11.25
N ALA A 406 19.45 -11.83 -11.93
CA ALA A 406 20.81 -11.73 -12.48
C ALA A 406 20.96 -10.58 -13.49
N ALA A 407 19.87 -10.15 -14.12
CA ALA A 407 19.84 -9.01 -15.04
C ALA A 407 19.63 -7.64 -14.34
N LEU A 408 19.70 -7.59 -13.01
CA LEU A 408 19.49 -6.39 -12.18
C LEU A 408 18.09 -5.75 -12.38
N ILE A 409 17.08 -6.58 -12.61
CA ILE A 409 15.68 -6.14 -12.68
C ILE A 409 15.15 -5.93 -11.26
N ARG A 410 14.58 -4.75 -11.02
CA ARG A 410 13.97 -4.34 -9.74
C ARG A 410 12.91 -5.38 -9.32
N PRO A 411 12.97 -5.93 -8.10
CA PRO A 411 11.95 -6.83 -7.60
C PRO A 411 10.68 -6.04 -7.21
N TYR A 412 9.52 -6.53 -7.64
CA TYR A 412 8.21 -5.99 -7.25
C TYR A 412 7.63 -6.68 -6.02
N ALA A 413 8.26 -7.77 -5.57
CA ALA A 413 7.96 -8.43 -4.32
C ALA A 413 9.24 -8.65 -3.50
N LEU A 414 9.19 -8.33 -2.23
CA LEU A 414 10.18 -8.66 -1.20
C LEU A 414 9.49 -9.30 -0.02
N VAL A 415 10.25 -9.98 0.83
CA VAL A 415 9.80 -10.43 2.15
C VAL A 415 10.63 -9.75 3.23
N PHE A 416 10.02 -9.50 4.38
CA PHE A 416 10.65 -8.88 5.55
C PHE A 416 10.37 -9.77 6.76
N ASP A 417 11.29 -10.68 7.07
CA ASP A 417 11.12 -11.71 8.10
C ASP A 417 11.90 -11.34 9.36
N GLU A 418 11.19 -11.12 10.47
CA GLU A 418 11.82 -10.72 11.73
C GLU A 418 12.43 -11.93 12.46
N LEU A 419 11.87 -13.13 12.28
CA LEU A 419 12.27 -14.33 13.01
C LEU A 419 13.40 -15.09 12.32
N GLY A 420 13.19 -15.53 11.08
CA GLY A 420 14.07 -16.40 10.31
C GLY A 420 14.09 -15.98 8.85
N ILE A 421 13.76 -16.93 7.96
CA ILE A 421 13.42 -16.69 6.56
C ILE A 421 12.74 -17.95 5.97
N TYR A 422 11.79 -17.79 5.04
CA TYR A 422 10.91 -18.86 4.53
C TYR A 422 11.63 -20.13 4.02
N TYR A 423 12.82 -20.01 3.44
CA TYR A 423 13.53 -21.17 2.87
C TYR A 423 14.39 -21.94 3.89
N ASP A 424 14.58 -21.40 5.09
CA ASP A 424 15.47 -22.01 6.10
C ASP A 424 14.68 -22.98 6.98
N ALA A 425 14.70 -24.26 6.64
CA ALA A 425 13.97 -25.29 7.37
C ALA A 425 14.61 -25.68 8.72
N THR A 426 15.81 -25.17 9.02
CA THR A 426 16.55 -25.53 10.25
C THR A 426 16.05 -24.80 11.49
N GLN A 427 15.24 -23.75 11.31
CA GLN A 427 14.71 -22.90 12.36
C GLN A 427 13.33 -22.34 11.97
N PRO A 428 12.53 -21.83 12.91
CA PRO A 428 11.27 -21.16 12.61
C PRO A 428 11.46 -19.90 11.74
N SER A 429 10.43 -19.56 10.97
CA SER A 429 10.33 -18.30 10.21
C SER A 429 9.00 -17.60 10.51
N SER A 430 8.89 -16.30 10.22
CA SER A 430 7.62 -15.58 10.39
C SER A 430 6.52 -16.19 9.50
N LEU A 431 6.87 -16.67 8.30
CA LEU A 431 5.92 -17.39 7.43
C LEU A 431 5.42 -18.69 8.08
N GLU A 432 6.33 -19.51 8.62
CA GLU A 432 5.96 -20.77 9.30
C GLU A 432 5.04 -20.52 10.51
N GLN A 433 5.31 -19.45 11.28
CA GLN A 433 4.42 -19.05 12.38
C GLN A 433 3.05 -18.60 11.89
N GLN A 434 2.99 -17.76 10.86
CA GLN A 434 1.72 -17.29 10.27
C GLN A 434 0.90 -18.46 9.73
N LEU A 435 1.52 -19.41 9.02
CA LEU A 435 0.85 -20.60 8.50
C LEU A 435 0.30 -21.51 9.60
N ASN A 436 1.06 -21.71 10.69
CA ASN A 436 0.57 -22.47 11.85
C ASN A 436 -0.62 -21.77 12.53
N GLN A 437 -0.64 -20.44 12.59
CA GLN A 437 -1.65 -19.66 13.32
C GLN A 437 -2.83 -19.19 12.46
N ALA A 438 -2.79 -19.40 11.14
CA ALA A 438 -3.75 -18.83 10.20
C ALA A 438 -5.20 -19.24 10.49
N GLN A 439 -6.08 -18.25 10.66
CA GLN A 439 -7.53 -18.44 10.68
C GLN A 439 -8.11 -17.43 9.69
N LEU A 440 -8.48 -17.91 8.51
CA LEU A 440 -8.99 -17.07 7.44
C LEU A 440 -10.51 -17.00 7.45
N ASP A 441 -11.04 -15.79 7.29
CA ASP A 441 -12.46 -15.59 7.07
C ASP A 441 -12.88 -15.96 5.63
N ALA A 442 -14.19 -16.01 5.38
CA ALA A 442 -14.73 -16.36 4.07
C ALA A 442 -14.31 -15.39 2.95
N ALA A 443 -14.13 -14.10 3.26
CA ALA A 443 -13.70 -13.10 2.28
C ALA A 443 -12.22 -13.27 1.91
N GLN A 444 -11.38 -13.61 2.88
CA GLN A 444 -9.95 -13.91 2.68
C GLN A 444 -9.77 -15.18 1.84
N LEU A 445 -10.50 -16.25 2.14
CA LEU A 445 -10.52 -17.46 1.32
C LEU A 445 -10.99 -17.19 -0.11
N GLN A 446 -12.05 -16.39 -0.28
CA GLN A 446 -12.54 -16.02 -1.60
C GLN A 446 -11.53 -15.18 -2.38
N ARG A 447 -10.82 -14.25 -1.71
CA ARG A 447 -9.74 -13.47 -2.31
C ARG A 447 -8.59 -14.38 -2.77
N ALA A 448 -8.23 -15.37 -1.97
CA ALA A 448 -7.20 -16.36 -2.34
C ALA A 448 -7.61 -17.17 -3.58
N ARG A 449 -8.85 -17.66 -3.65
CA ARG A 449 -9.37 -18.38 -4.83
C ARG A 449 -9.34 -17.52 -6.08
N ALA A 450 -9.79 -16.27 -5.98
CA ALA A 450 -9.73 -15.32 -7.09
C ALA A 450 -8.29 -15.07 -7.54
N LEU A 451 -7.36 -14.90 -6.61
CA LEU A 451 -5.94 -14.72 -6.91
C LEU A 451 -5.34 -15.94 -7.61
N ILE A 452 -5.64 -17.16 -7.15
CA ILE A 452 -5.20 -18.41 -7.80
C ILE A 452 -5.72 -18.46 -9.24
N ALA A 453 -7.01 -18.18 -9.44
CA ALA A 453 -7.62 -18.16 -10.77
C ALA A 453 -6.92 -17.14 -11.69
N THR A 454 -6.66 -15.92 -11.18
CA THR A 454 -5.93 -14.88 -11.91
C THR A 454 -4.52 -15.34 -12.26
N ILE A 455 -3.74 -15.91 -11.33
CA ILE A 455 -2.37 -16.39 -11.62
C ILE A 455 -2.38 -17.47 -12.71
N LYS A 456 -3.36 -18.38 -12.68
CA LYS A 456 -3.53 -19.41 -13.72
C LYS A 456 -3.86 -18.79 -15.07
N GLN A 457 -4.86 -17.91 -15.13
CA GLN A 457 -5.34 -17.27 -16.36
C GLN A 457 -4.27 -16.38 -17.01
N THR A 458 -3.53 -15.63 -16.21
CA THR A 458 -2.50 -14.68 -16.68
C THR A 458 -1.18 -15.36 -17.05
N GLY A 459 -0.99 -16.62 -16.67
CA GLY A 459 0.27 -17.35 -16.88
C GLY A 459 1.45 -16.65 -16.20
N ILE A 460 1.24 -16.05 -15.03
CA ILE A 460 2.32 -15.40 -14.27
C ILE A 460 3.11 -16.46 -13.50
N SER A 461 4.44 -16.27 -13.49
CA SER A 461 5.43 -17.05 -12.74
C SER A 461 6.42 -16.10 -12.05
N LYS A 462 7.32 -16.62 -11.21
CA LYS A 462 8.29 -15.79 -10.45
C LYS A 462 9.01 -14.78 -11.32
N TYR A 463 9.55 -15.25 -12.44
CA TYR A 463 10.36 -14.46 -13.36
C TYR A 463 9.66 -14.16 -14.68
N ASN A 464 8.54 -14.80 -15.00
CA ASN A 464 7.80 -14.55 -16.24
C ASN A 464 8.69 -14.66 -17.51
N VAL A 465 9.63 -15.62 -17.51
CA VAL A 465 10.58 -15.88 -18.60
C VAL A 465 10.32 -17.24 -19.25
N GLY A 466 10.82 -17.42 -20.47
CA GLY A 466 10.65 -18.63 -21.28
C GLY A 466 9.97 -18.29 -22.61
N GLN A 467 10.19 -19.14 -23.63
CA GLN A 467 9.40 -19.04 -24.85
C GLN A 467 8.09 -19.80 -24.64
N ASN A 468 6.96 -19.19 -25.02
CA ASN A 468 5.70 -19.92 -25.14
C ASN A 468 5.85 -20.88 -26.33
N LYS A 469 6.26 -22.11 -26.03
CA LYS A 469 6.39 -23.17 -27.01
C LYS A 469 5.49 -24.29 -26.54
N SER A 470 4.51 -24.66 -27.36
CA SER A 470 3.69 -25.83 -27.08
C SER A 470 4.60 -27.05 -27.06
N LEU A 471 4.84 -27.60 -25.87
CA LEU A 471 5.52 -28.88 -25.72
C LEU A 471 4.51 -29.99 -26.02
N LEU A 472 4.95 -30.97 -26.81
CA LEU A 472 4.22 -32.21 -26.95
C LEU A 472 4.60 -33.12 -25.79
N ARG A 473 3.59 -33.68 -25.13
CA ARG A 473 3.83 -34.70 -24.12
C ARG A 473 4.50 -35.92 -24.78
N PRO A 474 5.55 -36.50 -24.18
CA PRO A 474 6.19 -37.70 -24.72
C PRO A 474 5.15 -38.80 -24.97
N ALA A 475 5.24 -39.47 -26.13
CA ALA A 475 4.36 -40.57 -26.50
C ALA A 475 4.76 -41.85 -25.74
N THR A 476 4.40 -41.90 -24.46
CA THR A 476 4.70 -43.00 -23.54
C THR A 476 3.49 -43.29 -22.66
N SER A 477 3.32 -44.56 -22.28
CA SER A 477 2.35 -44.98 -21.26
C SER A 477 2.86 -44.77 -19.82
N GLN A 478 4.14 -44.43 -19.67
CA GLN A 478 4.79 -44.20 -18.38
C GLN A 478 4.35 -42.85 -17.77
N ARG A 479 4.49 -42.72 -16.45
CA ARG A 479 4.36 -41.41 -15.79
C ARG A 479 5.45 -40.47 -16.27
N VAL A 480 5.09 -39.21 -16.53
CA VAL A 480 6.01 -38.17 -16.97
C VAL A 480 6.38 -37.29 -15.76
N LEU A 481 7.61 -37.39 -15.30
CA LEU A 481 8.11 -36.67 -14.12
C LEU A 481 8.97 -35.49 -14.55
N LEU A 482 8.74 -34.32 -13.94
CA LEU A 482 9.57 -33.14 -14.16
C LEU A 482 10.51 -32.92 -12.96
N VAL A 483 11.80 -33.13 -13.17
CA VAL A 483 12.84 -32.87 -12.16
C VAL A 483 13.39 -31.47 -12.32
N ILE A 484 13.31 -30.68 -11.27
CA ILE A 484 13.69 -29.26 -11.28
C ILE A 484 15.12 -29.07 -10.83
N GLY A 485 15.97 -28.63 -11.75
CA GLY A 485 17.33 -28.19 -11.44
C GLY A 485 17.31 -26.87 -10.66
N GLN A 486 18.22 -26.77 -9.69
CA GLN A 486 18.41 -25.62 -8.80
C GLN A 486 19.89 -25.17 -8.84
N VAL A 487 20.19 -24.07 -8.16
CA VAL A 487 21.57 -23.63 -7.94
C VAL A 487 22.08 -24.30 -6.67
N ASP A 488 23.08 -25.18 -6.78
CA ASP A 488 23.54 -26.00 -5.65
C ASP A 488 23.98 -25.17 -4.44
N ASP A 489 24.64 -24.02 -4.64
CA ASP A 489 25.11 -23.13 -3.56
C ASP A 489 24.05 -22.14 -3.05
N ASP A 490 22.80 -22.25 -3.51
CA ASP A 490 21.68 -21.45 -3.04
C ASP A 490 21.34 -21.80 -1.59
N LEU A 491 21.03 -20.80 -0.77
CA LEU A 491 20.69 -21.03 0.63
C LEU A 491 19.43 -21.88 0.80
N SER A 492 18.47 -21.78 -0.12
CA SER A 492 17.27 -22.61 -0.09
C SER A 492 17.58 -24.10 -0.29
N VAL A 493 18.63 -24.44 -1.05
CA VAL A 493 19.10 -25.82 -1.20
C VAL A 493 19.91 -26.22 0.03
N GLN A 494 20.84 -25.37 0.48
CA GLN A 494 21.74 -25.70 1.59
C GLN A 494 21.03 -25.86 2.94
N LEU A 495 19.98 -25.07 3.18
CA LEU A 495 19.21 -25.04 4.42
C LEU A 495 17.86 -25.74 4.33
N GLY A 496 17.33 -25.93 3.11
CA GLY A 496 16.07 -26.64 2.87
C GLY A 496 16.26 -28.08 2.39
N GLY A 497 17.35 -28.41 1.71
CA GLY A 497 17.61 -29.73 1.11
C GLY A 497 18.17 -30.78 2.06
N VAL A 498 17.69 -30.83 3.30
CA VAL A 498 17.99 -31.82 4.37
C VAL A 498 19.21 -32.74 4.10
N ASP A 499 19.04 -33.85 3.39
CA ASP A 499 20.09 -34.77 2.91
C ASP A 499 20.46 -34.56 1.42
N ILE A 500 19.49 -34.27 0.54
CA ILE A 500 19.68 -34.03 -0.90
C ILE A 500 19.94 -32.54 -1.19
N LYS A 501 21.20 -32.20 -1.46
CA LYS A 501 21.68 -30.81 -1.67
C LYS A 501 22.31 -30.52 -3.03
N THR A 502 22.20 -31.44 -3.98
CA THR A 502 22.73 -31.27 -5.35
C THR A 502 21.72 -31.72 -6.39
N ASN A 503 21.80 -31.15 -7.59
CA ASN A 503 20.98 -31.59 -8.71
C ASN A 503 21.21 -33.07 -9.08
N LEU A 504 22.47 -33.54 -8.99
CA LEU A 504 22.81 -34.92 -9.31
C LEU A 504 22.16 -35.90 -8.31
N SER A 505 22.28 -35.63 -7.01
CA SER A 505 21.66 -36.46 -5.98
C SER A 505 20.14 -36.50 -6.12
N LEU A 506 19.51 -35.38 -6.52
CA LEU A 506 18.08 -35.35 -6.81
C LEU A 506 17.73 -36.26 -7.99
N LEU A 507 18.44 -36.13 -9.12
CA LEU A 507 18.19 -36.95 -10.31
C LEU A 507 18.39 -38.45 -10.04
N GLN A 508 19.47 -38.80 -9.35
CA GLN A 508 19.76 -40.18 -8.93
C GLN A 508 18.63 -40.75 -8.08
N GLN A 509 18.20 -39.98 -7.07
CA GLN A 509 17.13 -40.43 -6.18
C GLN A 509 15.80 -40.57 -6.92
N VAL A 510 15.41 -39.60 -7.76
CA VAL A 510 14.14 -39.69 -8.51
C VAL A 510 14.14 -40.88 -9.46
N ARG A 511 15.26 -41.17 -10.13
CA ARG A 511 15.37 -42.37 -10.98
C ARG A 511 15.32 -43.65 -10.15
N GLN A 512 15.93 -43.68 -8.97
CA GLN A 512 15.86 -44.83 -8.07
C GLN A 512 14.43 -45.09 -7.59
N ASP A 513 13.70 -44.05 -7.21
CA ASP A 513 12.32 -44.14 -6.72
C ASP A 513 11.33 -44.47 -7.84
N HIS A 514 11.63 -44.05 -9.08
CA HIS A 514 10.79 -44.23 -10.26
C HIS A 514 11.57 -44.80 -11.47
N PRO A 515 11.97 -46.09 -11.44
CA PRO A 515 12.81 -46.69 -12.47
C PRO A 515 12.22 -46.60 -13.88
N ASP A 516 10.91 -46.81 -14.01
CA ASP A 516 10.21 -46.89 -15.30
C ASP A 516 9.62 -45.55 -15.77
N ALA A 517 9.76 -44.47 -15.01
CA ALA A 517 9.14 -43.21 -15.38
C ALA A 517 9.91 -42.47 -16.48
N TYR A 518 9.19 -41.66 -17.25
CA TYR A 518 9.80 -40.75 -18.22
C TYR A 518 10.19 -39.45 -17.52
N ILE A 519 11.49 -39.27 -17.28
CA ILE A 519 12.03 -38.14 -16.52
C ILE A 519 12.48 -37.02 -17.48
N ILE A 520 11.89 -35.85 -17.32
CA ILE A 520 12.29 -34.59 -17.94
C ILE A 520 13.11 -33.80 -16.92
N TYR A 521 14.39 -33.55 -17.19
CA TYR A 521 15.19 -32.65 -16.37
C TYR A 521 15.13 -31.22 -16.93
N LYS A 522 14.73 -30.27 -16.09
CA LYS A 522 14.76 -28.84 -16.43
C LYS A 522 15.80 -28.11 -15.59
N PRO A 523 16.97 -27.75 -16.15
CA PRO A 523 17.98 -27.03 -15.39
C PRO A 523 17.55 -25.61 -15.04
N HIS A 524 18.09 -25.07 -13.94
CA HIS A 524 17.87 -23.67 -13.58
C HIS A 524 18.47 -22.74 -14.66
N PRO A 525 17.78 -21.66 -15.09
CA PRO A 525 18.26 -20.80 -16.16
C PRO A 525 19.62 -20.15 -15.88
N ASP A 526 19.90 -19.74 -14.63
CA ASP A 526 21.20 -19.19 -14.26
C ASP A 526 22.35 -20.22 -14.31
N VAL A 527 22.05 -21.51 -14.07
CA VAL A 527 23.04 -22.60 -14.17
C VAL A 527 23.33 -22.89 -15.63
N HIS A 528 22.28 -23.03 -16.45
CA HIS A 528 22.40 -23.23 -17.89
C HIS A 528 23.15 -22.07 -18.57
N ALA A 529 22.95 -20.83 -18.11
CA ALA A 529 23.66 -19.65 -18.61
C ALA A 529 25.13 -19.53 -18.11
N GLY A 530 25.63 -20.51 -17.35
CA GLY A 530 27.00 -20.52 -16.80
C GLY A 530 27.27 -19.47 -15.73
N LEU A 531 26.22 -18.96 -15.07
CA LEU A 531 26.32 -17.87 -14.08
C LEU A 531 26.44 -18.39 -12.63
N ARG A 532 26.26 -19.68 -12.40
CA ARG A 532 26.18 -20.32 -11.07
C ARG A 532 26.66 -21.77 -11.09
N LYS A 533 27.01 -22.29 -9.90
CA LYS A 533 27.36 -23.71 -9.67
C LYS A 533 26.13 -24.62 -9.84
N GLY A 534 26.38 -25.89 -10.12
CA GLY A 534 25.36 -26.92 -10.32
C GLY A 534 25.15 -27.35 -11.77
N GLN A 535 26.04 -26.95 -12.68
CA GLN A 535 26.02 -27.40 -14.06
C GLN A 535 26.45 -28.87 -14.13
N LEU A 536 25.57 -29.71 -14.64
CA LEU A 536 25.86 -31.10 -14.96
C LEU A 536 26.11 -31.20 -16.46
N SER A 537 27.00 -32.11 -16.88
CA SER A 537 27.12 -32.42 -18.30
C SER A 537 25.88 -33.17 -18.77
N ASP A 538 25.46 -32.93 -20.01
CA ASP A 538 24.28 -33.59 -20.58
C ASP A 538 24.42 -35.11 -20.52
N ASN A 539 25.64 -35.64 -20.71
CA ASN A 539 25.92 -37.08 -20.59
C ASN A 539 25.59 -37.63 -19.19
N ILE A 540 25.91 -36.91 -18.11
CA ILE A 540 25.59 -37.34 -16.74
C ILE A 540 24.08 -37.25 -16.51
N VAL A 541 23.44 -36.19 -16.98
CA VAL A 541 21.98 -36.02 -16.80
C VAL A 541 21.23 -37.14 -17.51
N LEU A 542 21.61 -37.46 -18.74
CA LEU A 542 20.97 -38.48 -19.57
C LEU A 542 21.18 -39.92 -19.06
N GLN A 543 22.06 -40.15 -18.08
CA GLN A 543 22.11 -41.43 -17.36
C GLN A 543 20.89 -41.64 -16.45
N TYR A 544 20.27 -40.54 -15.99
CA TYR A 544 19.17 -40.58 -15.04
C TYR A 544 17.86 -40.00 -15.60
N ALA A 545 17.93 -39.12 -16.59
CA ALA A 545 16.77 -38.50 -17.24
C ALA A 545 16.63 -38.96 -18.69
N ASN A 546 15.40 -38.97 -19.19
CA ASN A 546 15.10 -39.31 -20.59
C ASN A 546 15.29 -38.11 -21.51
N CYS A 547 15.10 -36.89 -21.02
CA CYS A 547 15.35 -35.67 -21.80
C CYS A 547 15.72 -34.47 -20.92
N ILE A 548 16.32 -33.46 -21.56
CA ILE A 548 16.70 -32.18 -20.96
C ILE A 548 15.90 -31.06 -21.63
N GLU A 549 15.11 -30.30 -20.87
CA GLU A 549 14.26 -29.22 -21.40
C GLU A 549 14.83 -27.83 -21.09
N LEU A 550 15.47 -27.21 -22.08
CA LEU A 550 16.21 -25.95 -21.94
C LEU A 550 15.40 -24.68 -22.26
N PHE A 551 14.39 -24.77 -23.10
CA PHE A 551 13.82 -23.61 -23.81
C PHE A 551 12.38 -23.28 -23.41
N ALA A 552 11.56 -24.30 -23.21
CA ALA A 552 10.15 -24.12 -22.90
C ALA A 552 9.95 -23.39 -21.57
N SER A 553 8.85 -22.64 -21.49
CA SER A 553 8.43 -22.06 -20.23
C SER A 553 8.16 -23.15 -19.19
N ILE A 554 8.38 -22.84 -17.91
CA ILE A 554 8.04 -23.79 -16.85
C ILE A 554 6.54 -24.14 -16.84
N ILE A 555 5.70 -23.21 -17.28
CA ILE A 555 4.25 -23.38 -17.37
C ILE A 555 3.88 -24.40 -18.45
N ASP A 556 4.61 -24.42 -19.57
CA ASP A 556 4.38 -25.43 -20.61
C ASP A 556 4.87 -26.81 -20.16
N CYS A 557 5.93 -26.89 -19.37
CA CYS A 557 6.35 -28.15 -18.74
C CYS A 557 5.27 -28.71 -17.81
N PHE A 558 4.59 -27.86 -17.03
CA PHE A 558 3.49 -28.28 -16.15
C PHE A 558 2.30 -28.91 -16.89
N LYS A 559 2.08 -28.54 -18.16
CA LYS A 559 0.97 -29.10 -18.95
C LYS A 559 1.22 -30.53 -19.41
N ILE A 560 2.49 -30.96 -19.44
CA ILE A 560 2.87 -32.26 -20.00
C ILE A 560 3.34 -33.27 -18.94
N CYS A 561 3.66 -32.83 -17.72
CA CYS A 561 4.08 -33.71 -16.63
C CYS A 561 2.91 -34.11 -15.73
N ASP A 562 3.04 -35.27 -15.09
CA ASP A 562 2.11 -35.75 -14.07
C ASP A 562 2.52 -35.26 -12.68
N GLU A 563 3.82 -35.29 -12.40
CA GLU A 563 4.39 -34.98 -11.09
C GLU A 563 5.66 -34.13 -11.24
N ILE A 564 5.92 -33.29 -10.24
CA ILE A 564 7.14 -32.50 -10.13
C ILE A 564 7.97 -32.97 -8.95
N HIS A 565 9.27 -33.15 -9.18
CA HIS A 565 10.23 -33.57 -8.17
C HIS A 565 11.23 -32.44 -7.95
N THR A 566 11.32 -31.93 -6.72
CA THR A 566 12.16 -30.78 -6.38
C THR A 566 12.76 -30.92 -4.99
N ILE A 567 13.93 -30.31 -4.76
CA ILE A 567 14.49 -30.16 -3.41
C ILE A 567 13.74 -29.05 -2.67
N SER A 568 13.84 -27.81 -3.18
CA SER A 568 13.28 -26.64 -2.51
C SER A 568 12.90 -25.49 -3.45
N SER A 569 12.79 -25.77 -4.75
CA SER A 569 12.52 -24.75 -5.76
C SER A 569 11.17 -24.09 -5.56
N LEU A 570 11.05 -22.78 -5.86
CA LEU A 570 9.72 -22.15 -5.88
C LEU A 570 8.79 -22.80 -6.92
N THR A 571 9.35 -23.48 -7.91
CA THR A 571 8.58 -24.19 -8.95
C THR A 571 7.57 -25.18 -8.38
N GLY A 572 7.88 -25.85 -7.27
CA GLY A 572 6.90 -26.73 -6.61
C GLY A 572 5.67 -25.96 -6.14
N PHE A 573 5.84 -24.79 -5.52
CA PHE A 573 4.70 -23.94 -5.18
C PHE A 573 3.91 -23.48 -6.42
N GLU A 574 4.59 -23.07 -7.49
CA GLU A 574 3.94 -22.65 -8.73
C GLU A 574 3.12 -23.77 -9.39
N ALA A 575 3.51 -25.02 -9.16
CA ALA A 575 2.85 -26.22 -9.63
C ALA A 575 1.62 -26.56 -8.79
N LEU A 576 1.68 -26.39 -7.46
CA LEU A 576 0.51 -26.48 -6.57
C LEU A 576 -0.60 -25.52 -7.02
N LEU A 577 -0.25 -24.27 -7.36
CA LEU A 577 -1.22 -23.28 -7.89
C LEU A 577 -1.96 -23.76 -9.15
N ARG A 578 -1.39 -24.73 -9.87
CA ARG A 578 -1.91 -25.25 -11.14
C ARG A 578 -2.49 -26.66 -11.01
N GLY A 579 -2.49 -27.23 -9.81
CA GLY A 579 -3.03 -28.56 -9.55
C GLY A 579 -2.15 -29.71 -10.05
N VAL A 580 -0.84 -29.47 -10.20
CA VAL A 580 0.13 -30.53 -10.50
C VAL A 580 0.62 -31.14 -9.19
N THR A 581 0.74 -32.46 -9.14
CA THR A 581 1.27 -33.18 -7.97
C THR A 581 2.74 -32.82 -7.74
N VAL A 582 3.13 -32.59 -6.48
CA VAL A 582 4.48 -32.14 -6.12
C VAL A 582 5.10 -33.06 -5.07
N CYS A 583 6.29 -33.57 -5.40
CA CYS A 583 7.14 -34.41 -4.57
C CYS A 583 8.36 -33.60 -4.08
N CYS A 584 8.46 -33.40 -2.77
CA CYS A 584 9.51 -32.62 -2.12
C CYS A 584 10.57 -33.54 -1.50
N TYR A 585 11.80 -33.44 -2.01
CA TYR A 585 12.99 -34.12 -1.47
C TYR A 585 13.72 -33.29 -0.42
N GLY A 586 13.37 -32.01 -0.27
CA GLY A 586 13.77 -31.17 0.85
C GLY A 586 12.55 -30.69 1.65
N LEU A 587 12.73 -29.61 2.41
CA LEU A 587 11.69 -28.97 3.22
C LEU A 587 11.47 -27.50 2.80
N PRO A 588 11.05 -27.21 1.56
CA PRO A 588 10.65 -25.85 1.17
C PRO A 588 9.50 -25.34 2.03
N PHE A 589 9.23 -24.02 1.99
CA PHE A 589 8.23 -23.40 2.85
C PHE A 589 6.81 -23.99 2.70
N TYR A 590 6.50 -24.55 1.53
CA TYR A 590 5.19 -25.13 1.19
C TYR A 590 5.09 -26.65 1.45
N ALA A 591 6.17 -27.31 1.88
CA ALA A 591 6.15 -28.71 2.29
C ALA A 591 5.67 -28.88 3.74
N GLY A 592 5.22 -30.07 4.12
CA GLY A 592 4.85 -30.42 5.49
C GLY A 592 3.47 -29.92 5.92
N TRP A 593 2.64 -29.47 4.98
CA TRP A 593 1.30 -28.93 5.23
C TRP A 593 0.17 -29.79 4.62
N GLY A 594 0.50 -30.97 4.08
CA GLY A 594 -0.49 -31.86 3.44
C GLY A 594 -0.74 -31.64 1.96
N LEU A 595 -0.13 -30.61 1.36
CA LEU A 595 -0.32 -30.25 -0.04
C LEU A 595 0.69 -30.93 -0.98
N THR A 596 1.72 -31.59 -0.43
CA THR A 596 2.83 -32.19 -1.17
C THR A 596 3.14 -33.60 -0.66
N HIS A 597 3.77 -34.42 -1.51
CA HIS A 597 4.39 -35.67 -1.08
C HIS A 597 5.79 -35.37 -0.55
N ASP A 598 5.97 -35.41 0.76
CA ASP A 598 7.21 -35.00 1.40
C ASP A 598 8.05 -36.21 1.83
N ARG A 599 9.33 -36.22 1.42
CA ARG A 599 10.30 -37.21 1.89
C ARG A 599 10.67 -37.02 3.37
N HIS A 600 10.60 -35.78 3.86
CA HIS A 600 10.97 -35.43 5.22
C HIS A 600 9.82 -34.79 5.97
N VAL A 601 9.78 -35.03 7.28
CA VAL A 601 8.77 -34.46 8.18
C VAL A 601 9.39 -33.29 8.95
N CYS A 602 8.68 -32.15 8.99
CA CYS A 602 9.03 -31.03 9.85
C CYS A 602 8.09 -30.99 11.07
N GLN A 603 8.59 -31.36 12.24
CA GLN A 603 7.80 -31.43 13.49
C GLN A 603 7.18 -30.08 13.93
N ARG A 604 7.65 -28.96 13.36
CA ARG A 604 7.14 -27.61 13.63
C ARG A 604 5.95 -27.22 12.75
N ARG A 605 5.70 -27.94 11.66
CA ARG A 605 4.58 -27.72 10.74
C ARG A 605 3.49 -28.70 11.14
N GLN A 606 2.57 -28.23 11.97
CA GLN A 606 1.66 -29.09 12.74
C GLN A 606 0.25 -29.14 12.16
N ARG A 607 0.02 -28.50 11.02
CA ARG A 607 -1.30 -28.33 10.42
C ARG A 607 -1.36 -28.92 9.02
N GLN A 608 -2.58 -29.30 8.65
CA GLN A 608 -2.97 -29.49 7.27
C GLN A 608 -3.57 -28.17 6.78
N LEU A 609 -3.10 -27.67 5.63
CA LEU A 609 -3.57 -26.42 5.04
C LEU A 609 -4.30 -26.68 3.73
N SER A 610 -5.31 -25.87 3.45
CA SER A 610 -5.81 -25.69 2.09
C SER A 610 -4.81 -24.90 1.23
N LEU A 611 -4.92 -25.05 -0.08
CA LEU A 611 -4.11 -24.27 -1.02
C LEU A 611 -4.41 -22.77 -0.87
N GLU A 612 -5.67 -22.41 -0.64
CA GLU A 612 -6.12 -21.05 -0.37
C GLU A 612 -5.43 -20.44 0.85
N GLU A 613 -5.34 -21.17 1.97
CA GLU A 613 -4.64 -20.70 3.17
C GLU A 613 -3.16 -20.47 2.88
N LEU A 614 -2.50 -21.43 2.24
CA LEU A 614 -1.09 -21.29 1.87
C LEU A 614 -0.88 -20.06 0.97
N VAL A 615 -1.76 -19.86 -0.03
CA VAL A 615 -1.68 -18.74 -0.97
C VAL A 615 -1.93 -17.40 -0.29
N TYR A 616 -2.97 -17.30 0.52
CA TYR A 616 -3.31 -16.05 1.20
C TYR A 616 -2.16 -15.60 2.09
N ILE A 617 -1.70 -16.50 2.97
CA ILE A 617 -0.63 -16.16 3.91
C ILE A 617 0.68 -15.85 3.15
N THR A 618 1.02 -16.63 2.13
CA THR A 618 2.30 -16.48 1.41
C THR A 618 2.33 -15.26 0.48
N LEU A 619 1.28 -15.06 -0.33
CA LEU A 619 1.23 -14.08 -1.41
C LEU A 619 0.49 -12.79 -1.05
N ILE A 620 -0.30 -12.77 0.03
CA ILE A 620 -1.05 -11.57 0.44
C ILE A 620 -0.46 -10.98 1.73
N ASP A 621 -0.26 -11.80 2.76
CA ASP A 621 0.15 -11.29 4.08
C ASP A 621 1.68 -11.21 4.26
N TYR A 622 2.41 -12.27 3.90
CA TYR A 622 3.86 -12.37 4.13
C TYR A 622 4.68 -11.59 3.09
N SER A 623 4.22 -11.57 1.84
CA SER A 623 4.91 -10.87 0.75
C SER A 623 4.57 -9.39 0.73
N VAL A 624 5.59 -8.54 0.68
CA VAL A 624 5.45 -7.10 0.52
C VAL A 624 5.68 -6.74 -0.94
N TYR A 625 4.72 -6.04 -1.54
CA TYR A 625 4.81 -5.62 -2.94
C TYR A 625 4.98 -4.12 -3.07
N ASN A 626 5.77 -3.69 -4.06
CA ASN A 626 5.97 -2.29 -4.39
C ASN A 626 6.19 -2.13 -5.89
N LEU A 627 5.58 -1.09 -6.47
CA LEU A 627 5.72 -0.75 -7.88
C LEU A 627 6.39 0.61 -8.04
N PRO A 628 7.33 0.78 -9.01
CA PRO A 628 7.95 2.07 -9.29
C PRO A 628 6.93 3.17 -9.60
N VAL A 629 5.84 2.80 -10.27
CA VAL A 629 4.75 3.72 -10.59
C VAL A 629 4.03 4.22 -9.34
N ALA A 630 4.06 3.53 -8.20
CA ALA A 630 3.44 4.02 -6.97
C ALA A 630 4.35 4.99 -6.18
N ASP A 631 5.67 4.97 -6.45
CA ASP A 631 6.66 5.76 -5.71
C ASP A 631 6.38 7.27 -5.81
N HIS A 632 5.92 7.75 -6.98
CA HIS A 632 5.63 9.18 -7.19
C HIS A 632 4.43 9.69 -6.39
N MET A 633 3.54 8.78 -5.95
CA MET A 633 2.41 9.09 -5.07
C MET A 633 2.73 8.79 -3.60
N CYS A 634 3.98 8.44 -3.28
CA CYS A 634 4.43 8.09 -1.94
C CYS A 634 3.60 6.95 -1.31
N ILE A 635 3.35 5.89 -2.09
CA ILE A 635 2.67 4.67 -1.65
C ILE A 635 3.68 3.51 -1.64
N PRO A 636 4.22 3.15 -0.47
CA PRO A 636 5.26 2.12 -0.36
C PRO A 636 4.76 0.71 -0.69
N ARG A 637 3.54 0.35 -0.27
CA ARG A 637 2.97 -1.00 -0.47
C ARG A 637 1.79 -0.98 -1.44
N VAL A 638 1.76 -1.95 -2.33
CA VAL A 638 0.62 -2.26 -3.20
C VAL A 638 0.17 -3.71 -2.98
N GLY A 639 -0.98 -4.09 -3.49
CA GLY A 639 -1.48 -5.46 -3.49
C GLY A 639 -0.87 -6.31 -4.61
N VAL A 640 -0.88 -7.62 -4.41
CA VAL A 640 -0.38 -8.60 -5.39
C VAL A 640 -1.17 -8.56 -6.70
N GLU A 641 -2.48 -8.33 -6.62
CA GLU A 641 -3.37 -8.21 -7.77
C GLU A 641 -2.93 -7.05 -8.68
N GLN A 642 -2.57 -5.91 -8.06
CA GLN A 642 -2.10 -4.73 -8.80
C GLN A 642 -0.74 -4.96 -9.44
N VAL A 643 0.13 -5.76 -8.80
CA VAL A 643 1.40 -6.19 -9.42
C VAL A 643 1.16 -7.10 -10.61
N ILE A 644 0.21 -8.03 -10.50
CA ILE A 644 -0.19 -8.91 -11.61
C ILE A 644 -0.70 -8.09 -12.79
N ASP A 645 -1.64 -7.17 -12.56
CA ASP A 645 -2.18 -6.28 -13.61
C ASP A 645 -1.07 -5.47 -14.28
N TYR A 646 -0.16 -4.90 -13.48
CA TYR A 646 0.98 -4.13 -13.98
C TYR A 646 1.94 -5.01 -14.82
N LEU A 647 2.22 -6.24 -14.37
CA LEU A 647 3.05 -7.20 -15.12
C LEU A 647 2.40 -7.58 -16.46
N GLN A 648 1.08 -7.74 -16.51
CA GLN A 648 0.37 -8.01 -17.76
C GLN A 648 0.46 -6.82 -18.73
N GLN A 649 0.25 -5.60 -18.25
CA GLN A 649 0.36 -4.40 -19.07
C GLN A 649 1.78 -4.24 -19.65
N GLU A 650 2.82 -4.46 -18.84
CA GLU A 650 4.21 -4.43 -19.30
C GLU A 650 4.53 -5.56 -20.31
N ARG A 651 3.85 -6.72 -20.24
CA ARG A 651 4.00 -7.80 -21.24
C ARG A 651 3.38 -7.39 -22.58
N LEU A 652 2.21 -6.75 -22.56
CA LEU A 652 1.49 -6.31 -23.77
C LEU A 652 2.17 -5.12 -24.43
N ASN A 653 2.69 -4.19 -23.62
CA ASN A 653 3.39 -3.01 -24.06
C ASN A 653 4.82 -3.03 -23.52
N PRO A 654 5.73 -3.83 -24.12
CA PRO A 654 7.12 -3.85 -23.70
C PRO A 654 7.76 -2.52 -24.07
N ILE A 655 7.68 -1.53 -23.16
CA ILE A 655 8.48 -0.32 -23.25
C ILE A 655 9.93 -0.80 -23.36
N ALA A 656 10.63 -0.38 -24.42
CA ALA A 656 12.02 -0.75 -24.66
C ALA A 656 12.88 -0.29 -23.46
N ARG A 657 13.00 -1.15 -22.45
CA ARG A 657 13.88 -0.92 -21.31
C ARG A 657 15.27 -0.82 -21.89
N LYS A 658 15.81 0.40 -21.97
CA LYS A 658 17.23 0.62 -22.25
C LYS A 658 17.99 -0.17 -21.20
N LYS A 659 18.48 -1.36 -21.56
CA LYS A 659 19.35 -2.16 -20.70
C LYS A 659 20.50 -1.25 -20.31
N SER A 660 20.56 -0.86 -19.04
CA SER A 660 21.63 -0.02 -18.53
C SER A 660 22.96 -0.62 -18.96
N TRP A 661 23.83 0.20 -19.57
CA TRP A 661 25.17 -0.23 -19.99
C TRP A 661 25.93 -0.88 -18.82
N LEU A 662 25.70 -0.40 -17.60
CA LEU A 662 26.22 -0.98 -16.35
C LEU A 662 25.68 -2.39 -16.08
N ALA A 663 24.42 -2.69 -16.41
CA ALA A 663 23.88 -4.04 -16.25
C ALA A 663 24.55 -5.02 -17.24
N LYS A 664 24.77 -4.60 -18.50
CA LYS A 664 25.53 -5.39 -19.48
C LYS A 664 26.97 -5.62 -18.98
N LEU A 665 27.66 -4.55 -18.55
CA LEU A 665 29.03 -4.62 -18.05
C LEU A 665 29.15 -5.52 -16.80
N PHE A 666 28.22 -5.42 -15.84
CA PHE A 666 28.17 -6.29 -14.66
C PHE A 666 27.95 -7.75 -15.03
N THR A 667 27.03 -8.03 -15.96
CA THR A 667 26.78 -9.41 -16.41
C THR A 667 28.02 -9.99 -17.09
N THR A 668 28.69 -9.20 -17.94
CA THR A 668 29.94 -9.59 -18.61
C THR A 668 31.09 -9.80 -17.62
N MET A 669 31.30 -8.90 -16.66
CA MET A 669 32.33 -9.06 -15.62
C MET A 669 32.08 -10.28 -14.74
N ARG A 670 30.81 -10.61 -14.44
CA ARG A 670 30.46 -11.78 -13.65
C ARG A 670 30.72 -13.09 -14.40
N ARG A 671 30.45 -13.12 -15.71
CA ARG A 671 30.84 -14.25 -16.60
C ARG A 671 32.35 -14.47 -16.62
N LEU A 672 33.13 -13.40 -16.75
CA LEU A 672 34.60 -13.46 -16.76
C LEU A 672 35.20 -13.93 -15.42
N ARG A 673 34.54 -13.65 -14.29
CA ARG A 673 35.00 -14.08 -12.96
C ARG A 673 34.75 -15.56 -12.69
N ILE A 674 33.72 -16.14 -13.29
CA ILE A 674 33.37 -17.56 -13.14
C ILE A 674 34.18 -18.41 -14.13
N GLY A 675 34.42 -17.93 -15.36
CA GLY A 675 35.26 -18.62 -16.34
C GLY A 675 36.74 -18.77 -15.96
N LYS A 676 37.21 -18.11 -14.88
CA LYS A 676 38.56 -18.31 -14.30
C LYS A 676 38.59 -19.34 -13.16
N LEU A 677 37.45 -19.93 -12.81
CA LEU A 677 37.28 -20.87 -11.69
C LEU A 677 36.74 -22.25 -12.12
N ASN A 678 36.64 -22.50 -13.44
CA ASN A 678 36.34 -23.81 -14.02
C ASN A 678 37.60 -24.42 -14.60
#